data_AF-A0A8T2WMB6-F1
#
_entry.id   AF-A0A8T2WMB6-F1
#
_cell.length_a   1.000
_cell.length_b   1.000
_cell.length_c   1.000
_cell.angle_alpha   90.00
_cell.angle_beta   90.00
_cell.angle_gamma   90.00
#
_symmetry.space_group_name_H-M   'P 1'
#
loop_
_entity.id
_entity.type
_entity.pdbx_description
1 polymer ?
#
loop_
_entity_poly.entity_id
_entity_poly.type
_entity_poly.pdbx_seq_one_letter_code
_entity_poly.pdbx_strand_id
1 'polypeptide(L)'
;MDWKSTEQASMERHAPNHSSSTSSSIPATENTVWADASPLLETVCEELRDGELIHGENFNLYAAMSALEIMDPKMDSGIINKYASVDEAIEDGLAPVPISLDKTVDVQCIIDIIDQLLACEATWHKGHSLAQTVFSCAYLLRPERTLSHALLDSYCKVIRATCKAVTSIVSDARTHEEEDLFTMAYGLPLNVEGDEKCLSLLNAVEENISRQLRACKALPSKRKPLEDIEPLQNNFDLEEGYCKALLCRLRFRKHFYHVLTCMRRPQGRGLELARKHIASCISELGSILNSAEFLMSNAYGTCEDGTEDRTTASGRQAIGFDANLNSRISAPTPPRSIKILSWKKAIEYFEKLLHHLDIICSYLLDPSLDVLLRFVAQFQKAQPDLVARVHLQLLLVQDGKLYGRYPILAVIIRAARLPEVIMRHDIQKNEYVVQLGQIVINMLKVLCTNAAWQRRKLGKILQDWRAIYVQLELAFRKEFGEGSSISNGENASAGILKHILIWVEEQTYWIAHRFLVLGFELELYSPSEYCMVYWYLYVVLIRLAEKTHLKMTVSDGSAKQKGKKRKDSPKDLAREARIPPAISFLQCQICLAEGLALLLAALRNELMVLQSPSPFNSEHERFIQHFELLQKACIPDLISYPSFKESTSHARLSSLVMYNYFKDAQKIAKEVKSSFLNDPDRLAELCILEQVAEHNSVALNVISRVGALDPSLKIAIAPWEAPQVYNIGLSFFSRKDDQTHFSKIKSSNSLAHRPCATRVAATFRITAAMVAAHTAVFQVAPTATVIF
;
A
#
# COMPACT_ATOMS: atom_id res chain seq x y z
N MET A 1 39.72 -28.41 -20.18
CA MET A 1 40.50 -27.49 -21.03
C MET A 1 39.67 -26.23 -21.19
N ASP A 2 39.94 -25.07 -20.61
CA ASP A 2 40.85 -24.67 -19.53
C ASP A 2 40.29 -23.32 -19.07
N TRP A 3 39.41 -23.33 -18.06
CA TRP A 3 38.72 -22.11 -17.58
C TRP A 3 39.64 -21.22 -16.74
N LYS A 4 40.85 -21.71 -16.41
CA LYS A 4 41.85 -21.02 -15.58
C LYS A 4 42.65 -19.94 -16.32
N SER A 5 42.68 -19.97 -17.65
CA SER A 5 43.56 -19.10 -18.44
C SER A 5 42.98 -17.69 -18.63
N THR A 6 41.67 -17.53 -18.50
CA THR A 6 40.98 -16.26 -18.79
C THR A 6 40.90 -15.33 -17.57
N GLU A 7 40.99 -15.86 -16.35
CA GLU A 7 41.04 -15.05 -15.12
C GLU A 7 42.44 -14.47 -14.86
N GLN A 8 43.52 -15.13 -15.31
CA GLN A 8 44.87 -14.59 -15.16
C GLN A 8 45.12 -13.33 -16.01
N ALA A 9 44.46 -13.21 -17.17
CA ALA A 9 44.65 -12.07 -18.07
C ALA A 9 43.92 -10.78 -17.64
N SER A 10 42.95 -10.86 -16.71
CA SER A 10 42.28 -9.70 -16.13
C SER A 10 42.94 -9.21 -14.84
N MET A 11 43.63 -10.09 -14.11
CA MET A 11 44.35 -9.73 -12.88
C MET A 11 45.67 -8.96 -13.12
N GLU A 12 46.34 -9.15 -14.26
CA GLU A 12 47.64 -8.50 -14.51
C GLU A 12 47.58 -7.02 -14.93
N ARG A 13 46.41 -6.46 -15.26
CA ARG A 13 46.31 -5.05 -15.69
C ARG A 13 46.23 -4.03 -14.54
N HIS A 14 46.18 -4.49 -13.29
CA HIS A 14 46.15 -3.64 -12.10
C HIS A 14 47.12 -4.11 -11.01
N ALA A 15 48.31 -4.61 -11.39
CA ALA A 15 49.40 -4.79 -10.44
C ALA A 15 50.08 -3.43 -10.17
N PRO A 16 50.07 -2.90 -8.92
CA PRO A 16 50.91 -1.78 -8.57
C PRO A 16 52.38 -2.23 -8.55
N ASN A 17 53.27 -1.43 -9.15
CA ASN A 17 54.71 -1.67 -9.10
C ASN A 17 55.16 -1.83 -7.64
N HIS A 18 55.65 -3.03 -7.30
CA HIS A 18 56.34 -3.29 -6.04
C HIS A 18 57.65 -2.51 -6.00
N SER A 19 57.58 -1.28 -5.48
CA SER A 19 58.72 -0.65 -4.81
C SER A 19 58.59 -0.96 -3.32
N SER A 20 59.50 -1.79 -2.83
CA SER A 20 59.67 -2.11 -1.42
C SER A 20 60.09 -0.87 -0.65
N SER A 21 59.16 -0.18 -0.01
CA SER A 21 59.33 0.58 1.24
C SER A 21 58.19 1.57 1.43
N THR A 22 57.23 1.23 2.29
CA THR A 22 56.66 2.18 3.26
C THR A 22 55.73 1.39 4.18
N SER A 23 56.15 1.25 5.43
CA SER A 23 55.29 0.88 6.55
C SER A 23 54.09 1.82 6.60
N SER A 24 52.89 1.33 6.27
CA SER A 24 51.65 2.00 6.62
C SER A 24 51.37 1.77 8.11
N SER A 25 52.17 2.39 8.98
CA SER A 25 51.96 2.34 10.43
C SER A 25 50.80 3.27 10.78
N ILE A 26 49.70 2.69 11.27
CA ILE A 26 48.67 3.41 12.03
C ILE A 26 49.40 4.26 13.09
N PRO A 27 49.18 5.57 13.19
CA PRO A 27 49.97 6.42 14.07
C PRO A 27 49.78 5.97 15.53
N ALA A 28 50.86 5.44 16.11
CA ALA A 28 50.95 5.18 17.54
C ALA A 28 50.87 6.52 18.27
N THR A 29 49.90 6.68 19.16
CA THR A 29 49.94 7.79 20.13
C THR A 29 51.08 7.52 21.12
N GLU A 30 51.57 8.54 21.84
CA GLU A 30 52.69 8.41 22.80
C GLU A 30 52.51 7.28 23.85
N ASN A 31 51.27 6.78 24.03
CA ASN A 31 50.92 5.74 24.99
C ASN A 31 50.47 4.39 24.36
N THR A 32 50.56 4.19 23.04
CA THR A 32 50.12 2.93 22.39
C THR A 32 51.23 2.29 21.56
N VAL A 33 51.52 1.01 21.82
CA VAL A 33 52.47 0.19 21.05
C VAL A 33 51.68 -0.87 20.28
N TRP A 34 51.86 -0.93 18.96
CA TRP A 34 51.30 -1.99 18.12
C TRP A 34 52.26 -3.19 18.08
N ALA A 35 51.74 -4.39 18.28
CA ALA A 35 52.48 -5.65 18.12
C ALA A 35 51.79 -6.49 17.04
N ASP A 36 52.58 -7.12 16.17
CA ASP A 36 52.07 -8.01 15.13
C ASP A 36 51.67 -9.37 15.72
N ALA A 37 50.39 -9.72 15.59
CA ALA A 37 49.83 -11.00 16.06
C ALA A 37 49.63 -12.03 14.94
N SER A 38 49.99 -11.71 13.69
CA SER A 38 49.78 -12.59 12.53
C SER A 38 50.41 -13.99 12.71
N PRO A 39 51.68 -14.12 13.17
CA PRO A 39 52.29 -15.44 13.35
C PRO A 39 51.58 -16.32 14.40
N LEU A 40 51.02 -15.69 15.45
CA LEU A 40 50.25 -16.39 16.48
C LEU A 40 48.95 -16.93 15.90
N LEU A 41 48.23 -16.11 15.12
CA LEU A 41 46.97 -16.50 14.49
C LEU A 41 47.17 -17.62 13.46
N GLU A 42 48.22 -17.55 12.65
CA GLU A 42 48.56 -18.61 11.68
C GLU A 42 48.82 -19.95 12.36
N THR A 43 49.63 -19.96 13.44
CA THR A 43 49.93 -21.19 14.20
C THR A 43 48.65 -21.82 14.78
N VAL A 44 47.75 -21.01 15.35
CA VAL A 44 46.48 -21.50 15.91
C VAL A 44 45.55 -22.02 14.82
N CYS A 45 45.52 -21.38 13.65
CA CYS A 45 44.75 -21.84 12.50
C CYS A 45 45.22 -23.19 11.95
N GLU A 46 46.52 -23.49 12.00
CA GLU A 46 47.07 -24.80 11.61
C GLU A 46 46.70 -25.92 12.58
N GLU A 47 46.47 -25.61 13.85
CA GLU A 47 46.06 -26.59 14.87
C GLU A 47 44.55 -26.90 14.85
N LEU A 48 43.73 -26.01 14.28
CA LEU A 48 42.27 -26.18 14.18
C LEU A 48 41.88 -27.26 13.17
N ARG A 49 40.93 -28.12 13.55
CA ARG A 49 40.38 -29.17 12.68
C ARG A 49 39.18 -28.67 11.87
N ASP A 50 38.86 -29.39 10.79
CA ASP A 50 37.65 -29.13 10.01
C ASP A 50 36.39 -29.17 10.89
N GLY A 51 35.65 -28.06 10.92
CA GLY A 51 34.43 -27.89 11.72
C GLY A 51 34.65 -27.26 13.10
N GLU A 52 35.89 -26.98 13.51
CA GLU A 52 36.19 -26.24 14.74
C GLU A 52 36.16 -24.72 14.49
N LEU A 53 35.60 -23.96 15.45
CA LEU A 53 35.51 -22.51 15.40
C LEU A 53 35.86 -21.94 16.78
N ILE A 54 36.85 -21.06 16.83
CA ILE A 54 37.17 -20.29 18.05
C ILE A 54 36.31 -19.03 18.06
N HIS A 55 35.46 -18.89 19.06
CA HIS A 55 34.63 -17.72 19.25
C HIS A 55 34.41 -17.44 20.74
N GLY A 56 33.97 -16.21 21.07
CA GLY A 56 33.60 -15.88 22.45
C GLY A 56 32.35 -16.62 22.91
N GLU A 57 32.18 -16.80 24.23
CA GLU A 57 31.06 -17.55 24.82
C GLU A 57 29.68 -16.99 24.42
N ASN A 58 29.59 -15.69 24.13
CA ASN A 58 28.34 -15.02 23.74
C ASN A 58 28.09 -14.98 22.22
N PHE A 59 29.00 -15.51 21.41
CA PHE A 59 28.87 -15.50 19.96
C PHE A 59 27.95 -16.63 19.48
N ASN A 60 27.07 -16.31 18.53
CA ASN A 60 26.17 -17.26 17.88
C ASN A 60 26.36 -17.16 16.36
N LEU A 61 26.43 -18.31 15.68
CA LEU A 61 26.49 -18.39 14.22
C LEU A 61 25.32 -17.67 13.52
N TYR A 62 24.15 -17.59 14.18
CA TYR A 62 23.03 -16.79 13.66
C TYR A 62 23.39 -15.29 13.52
N ALA A 63 24.17 -14.74 14.46
CA ALA A 63 24.64 -13.35 14.37
C ALA A 63 25.64 -13.18 13.21
N ALA A 64 26.47 -14.20 12.96
CA ALA A 64 27.42 -14.22 11.86
C ALA A 64 26.75 -14.14 10.48
N MET A 65 25.50 -14.59 10.34
CA MET A 65 24.75 -14.48 9.08
C MET A 65 24.52 -13.03 8.63
N SER A 66 24.67 -12.06 9.52
CA SER A 66 24.56 -10.62 9.22
C SER A 66 25.92 -9.92 9.01
N ALA A 67 27.02 -10.67 9.13
CA ALA A 67 28.35 -10.12 8.94
C ALA A 67 28.57 -9.71 7.48
N LEU A 68 29.34 -8.63 7.29
CA LEU A 68 29.82 -8.22 5.98
C LEU A 68 31.13 -8.93 5.68
N GLU A 69 31.30 -9.31 4.42
CA GLU A 69 32.56 -9.82 3.90
C GLU A 69 33.31 -8.66 3.22
N ILE A 70 34.49 -8.34 3.76
CA ILE A 70 35.37 -7.32 3.19
C ILE A 70 35.96 -7.85 1.89
N MET A 71 36.15 -6.99 0.89
CA MET A 71 36.63 -7.33 -0.45
C MET A 71 35.63 -8.10 -1.35
N ASP A 72 34.44 -8.45 -0.87
CA ASP A 72 33.37 -8.96 -1.74
C ASP A 72 32.58 -7.78 -2.34
N PRO A 73 32.48 -7.63 -3.68
CA PRO A 73 31.75 -6.52 -4.30
C PRO A 73 30.27 -6.40 -3.93
N LYS A 74 29.60 -7.49 -3.54
CA LYS A 74 28.19 -7.48 -3.17
C LYS A 74 27.97 -7.18 -1.69
N MET A 75 28.97 -7.36 -0.83
CA MET A 75 28.86 -7.19 0.63
C MET A 75 29.65 -5.97 1.14
N ASP A 76 30.74 -5.61 0.47
CA ASP A 76 31.60 -4.49 0.84
C ASP A 76 31.19 -3.21 0.07
N SER A 77 30.56 -2.28 0.77
CA SER A 77 30.22 -0.98 0.19
C SER A 77 31.45 -0.11 -0.11
N GLY A 78 32.61 -0.42 0.48
CA GLY A 78 33.87 0.30 0.29
C GLY A 78 34.49 0.10 -1.09
N ILE A 79 34.24 -1.03 -1.76
CA ILE A 79 34.90 -1.41 -3.02
C ILE A 79 34.23 -0.80 -4.27
N ILE A 80 32.92 -0.51 -4.24
CA ILE A 80 32.17 0.04 -5.39
C ILE A 80 32.12 1.59 -5.39
N ASN A 81 32.83 2.24 -4.48
CA ASN A 81 32.82 3.70 -4.39
C ASN A 81 33.75 4.34 -5.42
N LYS A 82 33.19 5.14 -6.33
CA LYS A 82 33.96 6.00 -7.22
C LYS A 82 34.70 7.11 -6.47
N TYR A 83 34.09 7.61 -5.39
CA TYR A 83 34.60 8.73 -4.59
C TYR A 83 34.75 8.33 -3.12
N ALA A 84 35.83 8.76 -2.47
CA ALA A 84 36.04 8.54 -1.03
C ALA A 84 35.31 9.58 -0.17
N SER A 85 35.03 10.77 -0.70
CA SER A 85 34.25 11.80 0.00
C SER A 85 33.39 12.63 -0.95
N VAL A 86 32.40 13.32 -0.38
CA VAL A 86 31.60 14.30 -1.12
C VAL A 86 32.47 15.44 -1.66
N ASP A 87 33.51 15.83 -0.91
CA ASP A 87 34.41 16.91 -1.32
C ASP A 87 35.28 16.50 -2.52
N GLU A 88 35.81 15.28 -2.52
CA GLU A 88 36.52 14.70 -3.68
C GLU A 88 35.61 14.60 -4.91
N ALA A 89 34.37 14.16 -4.73
CA ALA A 89 33.40 14.12 -5.83
C ALA A 89 33.15 15.52 -6.43
N ILE A 90 33.14 16.55 -5.60
CA ILE A 90 32.99 17.94 -6.04
C ILE A 90 34.27 18.44 -6.73
N GLU A 91 35.46 18.06 -6.26
CA GLU A 91 36.75 18.38 -6.90
C GLU A 91 36.88 17.70 -8.27
N ASP A 92 36.36 16.48 -8.44
CA ASP A 92 36.25 15.77 -9.73
C ASP A 92 35.21 16.40 -10.68
N GLY A 93 34.47 17.41 -10.21
CA GLY A 93 33.51 18.17 -11.03
C GLY A 93 32.11 17.56 -11.08
N LEU A 94 31.71 16.71 -10.13
CA LEU A 94 30.34 16.14 -10.08
C LEU A 94 29.27 17.23 -9.95
N ALA A 95 29.54 18.28 -9.17
CA ALA A 95 28.63 19.41 -8.92
C ALA A 95 29.33 20.76 -9.23
N PRO A 96 29.49 21.12 -10.52
CA PRO A 96 30.18 22.34 -10.92
C PRO A 96 29.38 23.60 -10.49
N VAL A 97 30.12 24.66 -10.14
CA VAL A 97 29.59 26.00 -9.84
C VAL A 97 30.50 27.03 -10.52
N PRO A 98 30.02 27.85 -11.47
CA PRO A 98 28.70 27.79 -12.12
C PRO A 98 28.52 26.50 -12.92
N ILE A 99 27.27 26.06 -13.12
CA ILE A 99 26.97 24.81 -13.86
C ILE A 99 27.45 24.91 -15.31
N SER A 100 27.20 26.04 -15.95
CA SER A 100 27.75 26.37 -17.27
C SER A 100 27.94 27.88 -17.41
N LEU A 101 28.89 28.29 -18.24
CA LEU A 101 29.05 29.69 -18.66
C LEU A 101 27.98 30.10 -19.69
N ASP A 102 27.36 29.14 -20.39
CA ASP A 102 26.20 29.38 -21.25
C ASP A 102 24.92 29.31 -20.44
N LYS A 103 24.26 30.47 -20.28
CA LYS A 103 22.97 30.61 -19.59
C LYS A 103 21.89 29.65 -20.11
N THR A 104 21.91 29.29 -21.38
CA THR A 104 20.95 28.34 -21.97
C THR A 104 21.15 26.92 -21.47
N VAL A 105 22.42 26.49 -21.41
CA VAL A 105 22.79 25.18 -20.87
C VAL A 105 22.60 25.14 -19.36
N ASP A 106 22.91 26.23 -18.65
CA ASP A 106 22.69 26.39 -17.21
C ASP A 106 21.21 26.14 -16.83
N VAL A 107 20.28 26.82 -17.51
CA VAL A 107 18.84 26.64 -17.27
C VAL A 107 18.36 25.24 -17.63
N GLN A 108 18.85 24.65 -18.72
CA GLN A 108 18.53 23.26 -19.08
C GLN A 108 18.98 22.28 -17.99
N CYS A 109 20.24 22.38 -17.55
CA CYS A 109 20.80 21.52 -16.51
C CYS A 109 20.06 21.67 -15.19
N ILE A 110 19.64 22.89 -14.82
CA ILE A 110 18.80 23.13 -13.64
C ILE A 110 17.45 22.39 -13.76
N ILE A 111 16.80 22.44 -14.92
CA ILE A 111 15.56 21.69 -15.16
C ILE A 111 15.79 20.19 -15.03
N ASP A 112 16.89 19.68 -15.58
CA ASP A 112 17.26 18.26 -15.50
C ASP A 112 17.53 17.82 -14.05
N ILE A 113 18.22 18.64 -13.25
CA ILE A 113 18.42 18.41 -11.81
C ILE A 113 17.08 18.36 -11.08
N ILE A 114 16.18 19.29 -11.38
CA ILE A 114 14.84 19.34 -10.77
C ILE A 114 14.03 18.08 -11.11
N ASP A 115 14.04 17.65 -12.36
CA ASP A 115 13.31 16.46 -12.80
C ASP A 115 13.89 15.17 -12.19
N GLN A 116 15.22 15.07 -12.11
CA GLN A 116 15.90 13.97 -11.42
C GLN A 116 15.54 13.92 -9.94
N LEU A 117 15.50 15.07 -9.25
CA LEU A 117 15.10 15.15 -7.84
C LEU A 117 13.65 14.71 -7.64
N LEU A 118 12.75 15.07 -8.55
CA LEU A 118 11.37 14.61 -8.53
C LEU A 118 11.30 13.08 -8.66
N ALA A 119 12.06 12.49 -9.59
CA ALA A 119 12.15 11.04 -9.75
C ALA A 119 12.74 10.35 -8.52
N CYS A 120 13.81 10.91 -7.93
CA CYS A 120 14.41 10.41 -6.69
C CYS A 120 13.43 10.45 -5.51
N GLU A 121 12.64 11.51 -5.36
CA GLU A 121 11.62 11.63 -4.31
C GLU A 121 10.50 10.59 -4.49
N ALA A 122 10.04 10.39 -5.72
CA ALA A 122 9.07 9.33 -6.04
C ALA A 122 9.61 7.93 -5.73
N THR A 123 10.88 7.66 -6.07
CA THR A 123 11.56 6.40 -5.73
C THR A 123 11.70 6.23 -4.22
N TRP A 124 12.07 7.28 -3.50
CA TRP A 124 12.16 7.24 -2.04
C TRP A 124 10.81 6.87 -1.41
N HIS A 125 9.71 7.50 -1.84
CA HIS A 125 8.37 7.20 -1.32
C HIS A 125 7.90 5.75 -1.57
N LYS A 126 8.55 5.00 -2.46
CA LYS A 126 8.30 3.57 -2.70
C LYS A 126 9.07 2.63 -1.76
N GLY A 127 9.80 3.17 -0.77
CA GLY A 127 10.49 2.40 0.27
C GLY A 127 12.00 2.29 0.10
N HIS A 128 12.60 2.98 -0.89
CA HIS A 128 14.04 3.00 -1.07
C HIS A 128 14.75 3.91 -0.06
N SER A 129 16.08 3.80 0.06
CA SER A 129 16.88 4.59 1.00
C SER A 129 16.91 6.08 0.62
N LEU A 130 16.66 6.97 1.59
CA LEU A 130 16.76 8.41 1.41
C LEU A 130 18.18 8.86 1.01
N ALA A 131 19.20 8.21 1.60
CA ALA A 131 20.61 8.51 1.37
C ALA A 131 21.05 8.24 -0.08
N GLN A 132 20.52 7.17 -0.69
CA GLN A 132 20.88 6.73 -2.04
C GLN A 132 19.96 7.29 -3.14
N THR A 133 18.82 7.89 -2.77
CA THR A 133 17.84 8.47 -3.71
C THR A 133 17.94 9.99 -3.75
N VAL A 134 17.24 10.71 -2.88
CA VAL A 134 17.21 12.18 -2.88
C VAL A 134 18.60 12.75 -2.55
N PHE A 135 19.27 12.20 -1.54
CA PHE A 135 20.60 12.64 -1.13
C PHE A 135 21.75 12.03 -1.95
N SER A 136 21.44 11.37 -3.07
CA SER A 136 22.45 11.16 -4.13
C SER A 136 22.86 12.49 -4.79
N CYS A 137 22.05 13.55 -4.60
CA CYS A 137 22.33 14.88 -5.11
C CYS A 137 23.39 15.60 -4.24
N ALA A 138 24.57 15.87 -4.80
CA ALA A 138 25.64 16.61 -4.14
C ALA A 138 25.23 18.04 -3.76
N TYR A 139 24.35 18.68 -4.54
CA TYR A 139 23.80 20.02 -4.22
C TYR A 139 22.95 20.03 -2.93
N LEU A 140 22.32 18.90 -2.58
CA LEU A 140 21.58 18.78 -1.31
C LEU A 140 22.51 18.50 -0.13
N LEU A 141 23.63 17.80 -0.36
CA LEU A 141 24.64 17.47 0.65
C LEU A 141 25.51 18.69 1.04
N ARG A 142 25.76 19.61 0.11
CA ARG A 142 26.54 20.85 0.34
C ARG A 142 25.73 22.12 0.02
N PRO A 143 24.86 22.59 0.94
CA PRO A 143 24.00 23.75 0.71
C PRO A 143 24.76 25.05 0.40
N GLU A 144 26.02 25.18 0.83
CA GLU A 144 26.83 26.37 0.57
C GLU A 144 27.06 26.60 -0.94
N ARG A 145 27.03 25.53 -1.73
CA ARG A 145 27.27 25.56 -3.18
C ARG A 145 26.10 26.16 -3.95
N THR A 146 24.88 26.05 -3.44
CA THR A 146 23.70 26.56 -4.15
C THR A 146 23.48 28.07 -3.93
N LEU A 147 24.13 28.67 -2.94
CA LEU A 147 23.90 30.07 -2.53
C LEU A 147 24.08 31.09 -3.66
N SER A 148 24.96 30.82 -4.63
CA SER A 148 25.18 31.68 -5.80
C SER A 148 24.06 31.61 -6.84
N HIS A 149 23.27 30.53 -6.85
CA HIS A 149 22.17 30.29 -7.78
C HIS A 149 20.82 30.26 -7.05
N ALA A 150 20.17 31.43 -6.95
CA ALA A 150 18.93 31.60 -6.19
C ALA A 150 17.81 30.60 -6.55
N LEU A 151 17.69 30.22 -7.83
CA LEU A 151 16.69 29.26 -8.30
C LEU A 151 16.96 27.86 -7.72
N LEU A 152 18.17 27.34 -7.90
CA LEU A 152 18.55 26.02 -7.40
C LEU A 152 18.53 25.98 -5.87
N ASP A 153 19.05 27.02 -5.20
CA ASP A 153 19.01 27.14 -3.74
C ASP A 153 17.58 27.08 -3.19
N SER A 154 16.67 27.86 -3.79
CA SER A 154 15.28 27.89 -3.36
C SER A 154 14.59 26.52 -3.52
N TYR A 155 14.90 25.80 -4.61
CA TYR A 155 14.32 24.49 -4.87
C TYR A 155 14.88 23.42 -3.91
N CYS A 156 16.20 23.38 -3.72
CA CYS A 156 16.88 22.48 -2.79
C CYS A 156 16.39 22.66 -1.35
N LYS A 157 16.20 23.90 -0.89
CA LYS A 157 15.62 24.21 0.43
C LYS A 157 14.21 23.64 0.60
N VAL A 158 13.35 23.80 -0.41
CA VAL A 158 11.97 23.29 -0.32
C VAL A 158 11.93 21.76 -0.42
N ILE A 159 12.82 21.11 -1.18
CA ILE A 159 12.94 19.64 -1.18
C ILE A 159 13.37 19.10 0.18
N ARG A 160 14.39 19.69 0.82
CA ARG A 160 14.74 19.29 2.20
C ARG A 160 13.55 19.43 3.14
N ALA A 161 12.80 20.52 3.02
CA ALA A 161 11.60 20.74 3.81
C ALA A 161 10.47 19.72 3.51
N THR A 162 10.28 19.28 2.25
CA THR A 162 9.31 18.20 1.93
C THR A 162 9.79 16.86 2.48
N CYS A 163 11.07 16.50 2.31
CA CYS A 163 11.64 15.28 2.89
C CYS A 163 11.51 15.25 4.43
N LYS A 164 11.78 16.37 5.10
CA LYS A 164 11.56 16.53 6.55
C LYS A 164 10.10 16.34 6.93
N ALA A 165 9.18 16.98 6.19
CA ALA A 165 7.74 16.87 6.45
C ALA A 165 7.27 15.41 6.34
N VAL A 166 7.65 14.70 5.28
CA VAL A 166 7.31 13.28 5.06
C VAL A 166 7.94 12.40 6.14
N THR A 167 9.24 12.58 6.45
CA THR A 167 9.94 11.78 7.48
C THR A 167 9.29 11.93 8.85
N SER A 168 8.92 13.17 9.23
CA SER A 168 8.22 13.41 10.48
C SER A 168 6.82 12.77 10.51
N ILE A 169 6.08 12.87 9.40
CA ILE A 169 4.75 12.27 9.27
C ILE A 169 4.80 10.75 9.37
N VAL A 170 5.79 10.11 8.75
CA VAL A 170 6.04 8.66 8.84
C VAL A 170 6.41 8.27 10.27
N SER A 171 7.29 9.03 10.93
CA SER A 171 7.71 8.77 12.31
C SER A 171 6.55 8.88 13.32
N ASP A 172 5.59 9.77 13.08
CA ASP A 172 4.41 9.97 13.94
C ASP A 172 3.36 8.85 13.74
N ALA A 173 3.46 8.09 12.65
CA ALA A 173 2.54 7.02 12.31
C ALA A 173 3.10 5.63 12.61
N ARG A 174 2.19 4.66 12.68
CA ARG A 174 2.53 3.25 12.82
C ARG A 174 2.87 2.67 11.46
N THR A 175 4.13 2.86 11.06
CA THR A 175 4.74 2.23 9.88
C THR A 175 5.73 1.15 10.29
N HIS A 176 6.09 0.29 9.35
CA HIS A 176 7.11 -0.73 9.56
C HIS A 176 8.42 -0.28 8.91
N GLU A 177 9.42 0.03 9.73
CA GLU A 177 10.76 0.41 9.25
C GLU A 177 11.35 -0.69 8.37
N GLU A 178 12.14 -0.29 7.38
CA GLU A 178 12.80 -1.14 6.38
C GLU A 178 11.88 -1.89 5.39
N GLU A 179 10.56 -1.92 5.62
CA GLU A 179 9.58 -2.45 4.68
C GLU A 179 8.75 -1.35 4.01
N ASP A 180 8.20 -0.42 4.80
CA ASP A 180 7.42 0.70 4.27
C ASP A 180 8.33 1.87 3.85
N LEU A 181 9.27 2.28 4.71
CA LEU A 181 10.25 3.34 4.45
C LEU A 181 11.45 3.26 5.41
N PHE A 182 12.62 3.67 4.91
CA PHE A 182 13.78 3.97 5.76
C PHE A 182 13.65 5.40 6.32
N THR A 183 13.35 5.50 7.61
CA THR A 183 13.24 6.76 8.38
C THR A 183 14.60 7.29 8.85
N MET A 184 15.59 6.40 8.99
CA MET A 184 16.93 6.73 9.48
C MET A 184 17.68 7.59 8.47
N ALA A 185 17.93 8.84 8.87
CA ALA A 185 18.62 9.82 8.05
C ALA A 185 20.16 9.80 8.21
N TYR A 186 20.74 8.97 9.09
CA TYR A 186 22.20 8.79 9.26
C TYR A 186 23.04 10.09 9.11
N GLY A 187 22.69 11.17 9.80
CA GLY A 187 23.46 12.43 9.75
C GLY A 187 23.29 13.26 8.46
N LEU A 188 22.38 12.90 7.56
CA LEU A 188 22.04 13.69 6.37
C LEU A 188 21.52 15.08 6.77
N PRO A 189 21.85 16.13 5.99
CA PRO A 189 21.47 17.51 6.30
C PRO A 189 19.99 17.77 5.97
N LEU A 190 19.07 17.22 6.77
CA LEU A 190 17.63 17.47 6.68
C LEU A 190 17.19 18.77 7.38
N ASN A 191 18.02 19.28 8.30
CA ASN A 191 17.78 20.50 9.04
C ASN A 191 18.98 21.43 8.87
N VAL A 192 18.90 22.33 7.90
CA VAL A 192 19.91 23.37 7.69
C VAL A 192 19.34 24.71 8.17
N GLU A 193 20.17 25.51 8.86
CA GLU A 193 19.76 26.84 9.31
C GLU A 193 19.29 27.71 8.12
N GLY A 194 18.14 28.37 8.28
CA GLY A 194 17.52 29.19 7.22
C GLY A 194 16.47 28.48 6.37
N ASP A 195 16.30 27.16 6.47
CA ASP A 195 15.26 26.39 5.76
C ASP A 195 13.83 26.81 6.17
N GLU A 196 13.65 27.47 7.32
CA GLU A 196 12.34 28.01 7.76
C GLU A 196 11.76 29.07 6.80
N LYS A 197 12.64 29.77 6.07
CA LYS A 197 12.26 30.79 5.08
C LYS A 197 12.23 30.26 3.65
N CYS A 198 12.27 28.94 3.44
CA CYS A 198 12.36 28.32 2.12
C CYS A 198 11.28 28.80 1.14
N LEU A 199 10.03 28.93 1.60
CA LEU A 199 8.92 29.41 0.78
C LEU A 199 9.06 30.89 0.38
N SER A 200 9.63 31.73 1.23
CA SER A 200 9.78 33.16 0.92
C SER A 200 10.75 33.38 -0.24
N LEU A 201 11.86 32.63 -0.25
CA LEU A 201 12.83 32.65 -1.33
C LEU A 201 12.24 32.06 -2.62
N LEU A 202 11.55 30.92 -2.53
CA LEU A 202 10.89 30.30 -3.68
C LEU A 202 9.86 31.24 -4.33
N ASN A 203 9.06 31.94 -3.53
CA ASN A 203 8.09 32.92 -4.03
C ASN A 203 8.77 34.10 -4.73
N ALA A 204 9.90 34.60 -4.21
CA ALA A 204 10.66 35.67 -4.84
C ALA A 204 11.20 35.25 -6.22
N VAL A 205 11.76 34.03 -6.32
CA VAL A 205 12.22 33.45 -7.59
C VAL A 205 11.07 33.25 -8.57
N GLU A 206 9.94 32.69 -8.11
CA GLU A 206 8.74 32.51 -8.93
C GLU A 206 8.19 33.85 -9.46
N GLU A 207 8.14 34.88 -8.61
CA GLU A 207 7.68 36.21 -9.02
C GLU A 207 8.61 36.80 -10.07
N ASN A 208 9.93 36.65 -9.91
CA ASN A 208 10.90 37.14 -10.87
C ASN A 208 10.74 36.48 -12.25
N ILE A 209 10.63 35.15 -12.28
CA ILE A 209 10.39 34.41 -13.54
C ILE A 209 9.01 34.73 -14.12
N SER A 210 8.01 34.98 -13.27
CA SER A 210 6.69 35.42 -13.71
C SER A 210 6.70 36.84 -14.30
N ARG A 211 7.57 37.74 -13.82
CA ARG A 211 7.79 39.06 -14.44
C ARG A 211 8.50 38.91 -15.79
N GLN A 212 9.53 38.07 -15.89
CA GLN A 212 10.20 37.74 -17.15
C GLN A 212 9.22 37.20 -18.19
N LEU A 213 8.41 36.19 -17.85
CA LEU A 213 7.42 35.63 -18.76
C LEU A 213 6.40 36.67 -19.26
N ARG A 214 5.99 37.61 -18.40
CA ARG A 214 5.09 38.71 -18.78
C ARG A 214 5.78 39.71 -19.71
N ALA A 215 7.06 39.99 -19.50
CA ALA A 215 7.86 40.83 -20.38
C ALA A 215 8.04 40.19 -21.77
N CYS A 216 8.26 38.88 -21.85
CA CYS A 216 8.38 38.15 -23.12
C CYS A 216 7.08 38.18 -23.95
N LYS A 217 5.92 38.11 -23.29
CA LYS A 217 4.60 38.14 -23.94
C LYS A 217 4.12 39.54 -24.37
N ALA A 218 4.82 40.61 -23.98
CA ALA A 218 4.46 41.96 -24.37
C ALA A 218 4.78 42.24 -25.86
N LEU A 219 3.88 42.97 -26.53
CA LEU A 219 3.94 43.28 -27.98
C LEU A 219 5.31 43.86 -28.41
N PRO A 220 5.82 43.59 -29.63
CA PRO A 220 7.15 44.02 -30.07
C PRO A 220 7.40 45.54 -29.97
N SER A 221 6.35 46.37 -30.10
CA SER A 221 6.42 47.83 -30.02
C SER A 221 6.54 48.41 -28.60
N LYS A 222 6.46 47.57 -27.55
CA LYS A 222 6.67 47.95 -26.14
C LYS A 222 7.85 47.22 -25.49
N ARG A 223 8.74 46.58 -26.27
CA ARG A 223 10.02 46.04 -25.79
C ARG A 223 11.00 47.17 -25.44
N LYS A 224 10.68 47.98 -24.44
CA LYS A 224 11.74 48.67 -23.70
C LYS A 224 12.39 47.60 -22.83
N PRO A 225 13.73 47.46 -22.84
CA PRO A 225 14.39 46.69 -21.81
C PRO A 225 14.02 47.35 -20.49
N LEU A 226 13.26 46.67 -19.63
CA LEU A 226 13.27 47.06 -18.22
C LEU A 226 14.68 46.74 -17.76
N GLU A 227 15.44 47.76 -17.33
CA GLU A 227 16.84 47.64 -16.89
C GLU A 227 17.04 46.63 -15.73
N ASP A 228 15.96 46.20 -15.06
CA ASP A 228 15.97 45.29 -13.91
C ASP A 228 15.63 43.82 -14.22
N ILE A 229 15.42 43.41 -15.49
CA ILE A 229 15.04 42.03 -15.84
C ILE A 229 16.12 41.37 -16.69
N GLU A 230 17.02 40.60 -16.06
CA GLU A 230 17.98 39.77 -16.78
C GLU A 230 17.27 38.59 -17.47
N PRO A 231 17.60 38.26 -18.74
CA PRO A 231 17.07 37.06 -19.40
C PRO A 231 17.65 35.78 -18.77
N LEU A 232 16.84 34.73 -18.69
CA LEU A 232 17.24 33.42 -18.16
C LEU A 232 18.21 32.72 -19.10
N GLN A 233 18.07 32.91 -20.42
CA GLN A 233 18.97 32.31 -21.40
C GLN A 233 19.28 33.23 -22.58
N ASN A 234 20.18 32.76 -23.43
CA ASN A 234 20.82 33.61 -24.45
C ASN A 234 19.95 33.78 -25.71
N ASN A 235 19.02 32.88 -26.00
CA ASN A 235 18.19 32.85 -27.20
C ASN A 235 16.74 33.31 -26.94
N PHE A 236 16.42 34.56 -27.27
CA PHE A 236 15.11 35.17 -26.99
C PHE A 236 13.87 34.33 -27.43
N ASP A 237 13.96 33.54 -28.51
CA ASP A 237 12.84 32.74 -29.02
C ASP A 237 12.48 31.56 -28.11
N LEU A 238 13.43 31.07 -27.31
CA LEU A 238 13.24 29.96 -26.38
C LEU A 238 12.84 30.44 -24.96
N GLU A 239 12.90 31.74 -24.69
CA GLU A 239 12.76 32.32 -23.36
C GLU A 239 11.39 32.04 -22.75
N GLU A 240 10.33 32.15 -23.57
CA GLU A 240 8.97 31.85 -23.15
C GLU A 240 8.81 30.37 -22.75
N GLY A 241 9.45 29.46 -23.48
CA GLY A 241 9.40 28.03 -23.22
C GLY A 241 10.09 27.65 -21.90
N TYR A 242 11.31 28.15 -21.67
CA TYR A 242 12.05 27.90 -20.43
C TYR A 242 11.39 28.55 -19.21
N CYS A 243 10.89 29.79 -19.33
CA CYS A 243 10.14 30.44 -18.27
C CYS A 243 8.92 29.59 -17.86
N LYS A 244 8.15 29.09 -18.83
CA LYS A 244 6.99 28.22 -18.55
C LYS A 244 7.41 26.90 -17.89
N ALA A 245 8.46 26.26 -18.41
CA ALA A 245 8.95 24.98 -17.91
C ALA A 245 9.49 25.07 -16.47
N LEU A 246 10.14 26.17 -16.10
CA LEU A 246 10.58 26.42 -14.73
C LEU A 246 9.42 26.77 -13.81
N LEU A 247 8.53 27.67 -14.23
CA LEU A 247 7.41 28.10 -13.39
C LEU A 247 6.50 26.94 -12.96
N CYS A 248 6.18 26.00 -13.86
CA CYS A 248 5.33 24.87 -13.48
C CYS A 248 5.99 23.96 -12.43
N ARG A 249 7.31 23.74 -12.54
CA ARG A 249 8.09 22.96 -11.56
C ARG A 249 8.19 23.65 -10.19
N LEU A 250 8.44 24.96 -10.18
CA LEU A 250 8.51 25.75 -8.94
C LEU A 250 7.14 25.82 -8.26
N ARG A 251 6.07 26.06 -9.03
CA ARG A 251 4.69 26.10 -8.50
C ARG A 251 4.22 24.76 -8.00
N PHE A 252 4.50 23.68 -8.73
CA PHE A 252 4.24 22.32 -8.26
C PHE A 252 4.90 22.09 -6.90
N ARG A 253 6.21 22.36 -6.79
CA ARG A 253 6.97 22.17 -5.54
C ARG A 253 6.41 22.99 -4.38
N LYS A 254 6.08 24.27 -4.64
CA LYS A 254 5.44 25.16 -3.67
C LYS A 254 4.10 24.59 -3.19
N HIS A 255 3.22 24.25 -4.12
CA HIS A 255 1.89 23.74 -3.80
C HIS A 255 1.96 22.39 -3.09
N PHE A 256 2.85 21.49 -3.51
CA PHE A 256 3.04 20.19 -2.88
C PHE A 256 3.48 20.32 -1.41
N TYR A 257 4.43 21.21 -1.11
CA TYR A 257 4.79 21.51 0.28
C TYR A 257 3.60 22.09 1.08
N HIS A 258 2.77 22.95 0.46
CA HIS A 258 1.54 23.43 1.09
C HIS A 258 0.51 22.32 1.34
N VAL A 259 0.39 21.32 0.46
CA VAL A 259 -0.48 20.16 0.69
C VAL A 259 -0.05 19.42 1.96
N LEU A 260 1.22 19.05 2.06
CA LEU A 260 1.76 18.33 3.22
C LEU A 260 1.55 19.10 4.54
N THR A 261 1.84 20.40 4.54
CA THR A 261 1.69 21.26 5.72
C THR A 261 0.23 21.53 6.09
N CYS A 262 -0.67 21.70 5.10
CA CYS A 262 -2.10 21.88 5.36
C CYS A 262 -2.75 20.62 5.92
N MET A 263 -2.42 19.45 5.37
CA MET A 263 -2.95 18.17 5.85
C MET A 263 -2.46 17.81 7.26
N ARG A 264 -1.28 18.32 7.68
CA ARG A 264 -0.77 18.16 9.04
C ARG A 264 -1.54 18.97 10.09
N ARG A 265 -2.35 19.96 9.69
CA ARG A 265 -3.09 20.79 10.65
C ARG A 265 -4.08 19.94 11.47
N PRO A 266 -4.16 20.13 12.79
CA PRO A 266 -5.00 19.31 13.65
C PRO A 266 -6.47 19.45 13.29
N GLN A 267 -7.23 18.39 13.54
CA GLN A 267 -8.67 18.34 13.36
C GLN A 267 -9.15 18.57 11.92
N GLY A 268 -8.30 18.34 10.92
CA GLY A 268 -8.66 18.50 9.50
C GLY A 268 -8.95 19.95 9.09
N ARG A 269 -8.54 20.96 9.87
CA ARG A 269 -8.78 22.38 9.54
C ARG A 269 -8.12 22.85 8.24
N GLY A 270 -7.13 22.11 7.75
CA GLY A 270 -6.42 22.43 6.51
C GLY A 270 -6.92 21.69 5.26
N LEU A 271 -7.90 20.78 5.36
CA LEU A 271 -8.26 19.89 4.23
C LEU A 271 -8.82 20.64 3.02
N GLU A 272 -9.64 21.67 3.22
CA GLU A 272 -10.18 22.48 2.10
C GLU A 272 -9.08 23.27 1.38
N LEU A 273 -8.13 23.83 2.14
CA LEU A 273 -6.99 24.54 1.56
C LEU A 273 -6.04 23.58 0.86
N ALA A 274 -5.81 22.39 1.44
CA ALA A 274 -5.07 21.32 0.81
C ALA A 274 -5.70 20.94 -0.53
N ARG A 275 -7.03 20.81 -0.62
CA ARG A 275 -7.74 20.51 -1.86
C ARG A 275 -7.48 21.54 -2.97
N LYS A 276 -7.48 22.83 -2.62
CA LYS A 276 -7.14 23.91 -3.57
C LYS A 276 -5.71 23.75 -4.08
N HIS A 277 -4.76 23.46 -3.19
CA HIS A 277 -3.38 23.22 -3.57
C HIS A 277 -3.18 21.93 -4.37
N ILE A 278 -3.94 20.86 -4.10
CA ILE A 278 -3.94 19.61 -4.88
C ILE A 278 -4.40 19.89 -6.30
N ALA A 279 -5.50 20.62 -6.49
CA ALA A 279 -5.98 21.01 -7.81
C ALA A 279 -4.93 21.83 -8.59
N SER A 280 -4.25 22.76 -7.91
CA SER A 280 -3.10 23.47 -8.50
C SER A 280 -1.95 22.53 -8.86
N CYS A 281 -1.58 21.57 -7.99
CA CYS A 281 -0.54 20.59 -8.28
C CYS A 281 -0.85 19.75 -9.52
N ILE A 282 -2.09 19.28 -9.67
CA ILE A 282 -2.52 18.48 -10.83
C ILE A 282 -2.42 19.32 -12.12
N SER A 283 -2.86 20.58 -12.08
CA SER A 283 -2.72 21.50 -13.22
C SER A 283 -1.27 21.78 -13.59
N GLU A 284 -0.40 21.96 -12.60
CA GLU A 284 1.03 22.21 -12.82
C GLU A 284 1.76 20.94 -13.30
N LEU A 285 1.39 19.74 -12.82
CA LEU A 285 1.90 18.47 -13.34
C LEU A 285 1.54 18.26 -14.82
N GLY A 286 0.30 18.57 -15.21
CA GLY A 286 -0.08 18.56 -16.62
C GLY A 286 0.77 19.52 -17.47
N SER A 287 1.13 20.67 -16.89
CA SER A 287 2.03 21.64 -17.55
C SER A 287 3.48 21.16 -17.60
N ILE A 288 3.96 20.44 -16.58
CA ILE A 288 5.28 19.78 -16.59
C ILE A 288 5.33 18.72 -17.68
N LEU A 289 4.29 17.90 -17.80
CA LEU A 289 4.18 16.88 -18.85
C LEU A 289 4.23 17.50 -20.25
N ASN A 290 3.45 18.56 -20.49
CA ASN A 290 3.45 19.29 -21.76
C ASN A 290 4.78 19.98 -22.07
N SER A 291 5.54 20.38 -21.04
CA SER A 291 6.85 21.03 -21.24
C SER A 291 7.93 20.07 -21.78
N ALA A 292 7.73 18.76 -21.70
CA ALA A 292 8.72 17.77 -22.13
C ALA A 292 8.98 17.80 -23.64
N GLU A 293 7.95 17.99 -24.48
CA GLU A 293 8.13 18.07 -25.94
C GLU A 293 9.06 19.23 -26.34
N PHE A 294 8.89 20.39 -25.67
CA PHE A 294 9.75 21.54 -25.84
C PHE A 294 11.20 21.28 -25.40
N LEU A 295 11.39 20.61 -24.25
CA LEU A 295 12.72 20.32 -23.71
C LEU A 295 13.47 19.28 -24.55
N MET A 296 12.78 18.25 -25.02
CA MET A 296 13.35 17.24 -25.91
C MET A 296 13.79 17.85 -27.25
N SER A 297 12.99 18.75 -27.81
CA SER A 297 13.28 19.38 -29.11
C SER A 297 14.50 20.31 -29.09
N ASN A 298 14.83 20.85 -27.90
CA ASN A 298 15.91 21.81 -27.71
C ASN A 298 17.12 21.22 -26.96
N ALA A 299 17.14 19.90 -26.74
CA ALA A 299 18.28 19.22 -26.16
C ALA A 299 19.41 19.09 -27.21
N TYR A 300 20.54 19.75 -26.99
CA TYR A 300 21.81 19.55 -27.72
C TYR A 300 22.41 18.15 -27.43
N GLY A 301 22.81 17.40 -28.48
CA GLY A 301 23.54 16.13 -28.36
C GLY A 301 22.74 14.88 -28.78
N THR A 302 23.42 13.89 -29.35
CA THR A 302 22.84 12.62 -29.82
C THR A 302 22.36 11.79 -28.64
N CYS A 303 21.04 11.55 -28.58
CA CYS A 303 20.41 10.72 -27.57
C CYS A 303 20.50 9.25 -28.01
N GLU A 304 21.35 8.45 -27.37
CA GLU A 304 21.42 7.00 -27.66
C GLU A 304 20.11 6.30 -27.26
N ASP A 305 19.71 5.32 -28.09
CA ASP A 305 18.45 4.60 -28.07
C ASP A 305 18.30 3.72 -26.80
N GLY A 306 17.72 4.30 -25.76
CA GLY A 306 17.22 3.62 -24.57
C GLY A 306 16.02 4.38 -24.01
N THR A 307 14.86 4.24 -24.65
CA THR A 307 13.72 5.18 -24.52
C THR A 307 12.86 5.02 -23.26
N GLU A 308 13.06 3.98 -22.43
CA GLU A 308 12.14 3.69 -21.31
C GLU A 308 12.65 4.05 -19.90
N ASP A 309 13.97 4.19 -19.71
CA ASP A 309 14.59 4.35 -18.38
C ASP A 309 15.06 5.78 -18.05
N ARG A 310 14.68 6.77 -18.87
CA ARG A 310 15.08 8.17 -18.68
C ARG A 310 14.42 8.79 -17.46
N THR A 311 15.18 9.50 -16.65
CA THR A 311 14.75 10.12 -15.38
C THR A 311 14.40 11.61 -15.50
N THR A 312 14.71 12.26 -16.63
CA THR A 312 14.47 13.69 -16.89
C THR A 312 13.54 13.90 -18.09
N ALA A 313 12.89 15.08 -18.19
CA ALA A 313 12.03 15.41 -19.33
C ALA A 313 12.80 15.63 -20.63
N SER A 314 14.02 16.20 -20.56
CA SER A 314 14.88 16.42 -21.73
C SER A 314 15.45 15.11 -22.29
N GLY A 315 15.50 14.06 -21.46
CA GLY A 315 16.10 12.77 -21.78
C GLY A 315 17.62 12.72 -21.55
N ARG A 316 18.22 13.75 -20.96
CA ARG A 316 19.63 13.77 -20.56
C ARG A 316 19.83 13.31 -19.12
N GLN A 317 21.03 12.82 -18.82
CA GLN A 317 21.43 12.54 -17.45
C GLN A 317 21.68 13.85 -16.70
N ALA A 318 21.07 14.00 -15.53
CA ALA A 318 21.28 15.17 -14.68
C ALA A 318 22.67 15.13 -14.04
N ILE A 319 23.30 16.30 -13.91
CA ILE A 319 24.59 16.47 -13.24
C ILE A 319 24.42 16.52 -11.71
N GLY A 320 25.46 16.20 -10.95
CA GLY A 320 25.44 16.32 -9.49
C GLY A 320 24.84 15.14 -8.75
N PHE A 321 24.64 13.97 -9.38
CA PHE A 321 24.05 12.80 -8.75
C PHE A 321 25.00 11.60 -8.75
N ASP A 322 25.20 11.00 -7.58
CA ASP A 322 25.85 9.71 -7.43
C ASP A 322 25.25 8.96 -6.23
N ALA A 323 24.81 7.72 -6.44
CA ALA A 323 24.08 6.93 -5.44
C ALA A 323 24.95 6.44 -4.27
N ASN A 324 26.27 6.45 -4.45
CA ASN A 324 27.26 5.89 -3.54
C ASN A 324 27.94 6.96 -2.66
N LEU A 325 27.64 8.25 -2.86
CA LEU A 325 28.23 9.36 -2.06
C LEU A 325 28.10 9.16 -0.54
N ASN A 326 26.98 8.57 -0.09
CA ASN A 326 26.67 8.39 1.32
C ASN A 326 27.00 6.99 1.85
N SER A 327 27.65 6.12 1.06
CA SER A 327 27.91 4.72 1.43
C SER A 327 28.73 4.59 2.73
N ARG A 328 29.69 5.49 2.94
CA ARG A 328 30.55 5.54 4.14
C ARG A 328 29.85 6.07 5.39
N ILE A 329 28.77 6.84 5.23
CA ILE A 329 27.97 7.41 6.33
C ILE A 329 26.80 6.48 6.68
N SER A 330 26.38 5.65 5.72
CA SER A 330 25.31 4.68 5.89
C SER A 330 25.71 3.56 6.85
N ALA A 331 24.70 2.91 7.44
CA ALA A 331 24.94 1.71 8.25
C ALA A 331 25.70 0.64 7.43
N PRO A 332 26.56 -0.18 8.09
CA PRO A 332 27.30 -1.25 7.45
C PRO A 332 26.31 -2.31 6.96
N THR A 333 25.86 -2.14 5.72
CA THR A 333 24.91 -3.01 5.04
C THR A 333 25.43 -3.28 3.63
N PRO A 334 25.08 -4.43 3.03
CA PRO A 334 25.49 -4.72 1.67
C PRO A 334 25.04 -3.60 0.70
N PRO A 335 25.88 -3.20 -0.27
CA PRO A 335 25.53 -2.20 -1.26
C PRO A 335 24.25 -2.59 -2.02
N ARG A 336 23.25 -1.70 -1.98
CA ARG A 336 21.98 -1.90 -2.69
C ARG A 336 22.00 -1.17 -4.02
N SER A 337 21.72 -1.87 -5.12
CA SER A 337 21.45 -1.25 -6.41
C SER A 337 20.02 -0.71 -6.45
N ILE A 338 19.88 0.62 -6.44
CA ILE A 338 18.58 1.28 -6.55
C ILE A 338 18.40 1.80 -7.97
N LYS A 339 17.34 1.33 -8.63
CA LYS A 339 16.91 1.87 -9.92
C LYS A 339 15.95 3.03 -9.68
N ILE A 340 16.39 4.25 -10.04
CA ILE A 340 15.53 5.44 -9.99
C ILE A 340 14.36 5.26 -10.98
N LEU A 341 13.18 5.75 -10.61
CA LEU A 341 12.00 5.70 -11.47
C LEU A 341 12.23 6.54 -12.72
N SER A 342 11.72 6.07 -13.86
CA SER A 342 11.72 6.89 -15.06
C SER A 342 10.80 8.11 -14.87
N TRP A 343 11.09 9.18 -15.61
CA TRP A 343 10.38 10.47 -15.53
C TRP A 343 8.86 10.31 -15.68
N LYS A 344 8.41 9.47 -16.63
CA LYS A 344 6.99 9.16 -16.83
C LYS A 344 6.39 8.49 -15.60
N LYS A 345 7.06 7.48 -15.05
CA LYS A 345 6.62 6.76 -13.84
C LYS A 345 6.62 7.68 -12.61
N ALA A 346 7.54 8.63 -12.52
CA ALA A 346 7.57 9.62 -11.45
C ALA A 346 6.35 10.56 -11.52
N ILE A 347 6.00 11.05 -12.71
CA ILE A 347 4.78 11.88 -12.90
C ILE A 347 3.52 11.07 -12.56
N GLU A 348 3.39 9.86 -13.11
CA GLU A 348 2.26 8.96 -12.81
C GLU A 348 2.13 8.69 -11.31
N TYR A 349 3.27 8.53 -10.62
CA TYR A 349 3.31 8.37 -9.18
C TYR A 349 2.74 9.60 -8.44
N PHE A 350 3.19 10.82 -8.78
CA PHE A 350 2.68 12.03 -8.12
C PHE A 350 1.22 12.32 -8.45
N GLU A 351 0.78 12.03 -9.68
CA GLU A 351 -0.64 12.12 -10.06
C GLU A 351 -1.50 11.16 -9.21
N LYS A 352 -1.09 9.89 -9.13
CA LYS A 352 -1.74 8.88 -8.27
C LYS A 352 -1.75 9.32 -6.80
N LEU A 353 -0.62 9.81 -6.28
CA LEU A 353 -0.52 10.30 -4.91
C LEU A 353 -1.50 11.46 -4.66
N LEU A 354 -1.52 12.47 -5.53
CA LEU A 354 -2.39 13.64 -5.40
C LEU A 354 -3.88 13.26 -5.44
N HIS A 355 -4.27 12.34 -6.32
CA HIS A 355 -5.63 11.81 -6.34
C HIS A 355 -5.99 11.11 -5.02
N HIS A 356 -5.10 10.30 -4.46
CA HIS A 356 -5.33 9.67 -3.16
C HIS A 356 -5.41 10.68 -2.01
N LEU A 357 -4.57 11.72 -2.03
CA LEU A 357 -4.66 12.81 -1.04
C LEU A 357 -5.96 13.62 -1.19
N ASP A 358 -6.47 13.78 -2.41
CA ASP A 358 -7.76 14.45 -2.67
C ASP A 358 -8.94 13.65 -2.13
N ILE A 359 -8.92 12.32 -2.28
CA ILE A 359 -9.91 11.41 -1.67
C ILE A 359 -9.93 11.57 -0.15
N ILE A 360 -8.75 11.66 0.48
CA ILE A 360 -8.65 11.91 1.94
C ILE A 360 -9.21 13.30 2.29
N CYS A 361 -8.88 14.33 1.51
CA CYS A 361 -9.33 15.71 1.77
C CYS A 361 -10.81 15.96 1.47
N SER A 362 -11.43 15.16 0.61
CA SER A 362 -12.85 15.24 0.26
C SER A 362 -13.74 14.47 1.22
N TYR A 363 -13.17 13.56 2.02
CA TYR A 363 -13.92 12.81 3.02
C TYR A 363 -14.55 13.75 4.05
N LEU A 364 -15.88 13.65 4.17
CA LEU A 364 -16.62 14.30 5.25
C LEU A 364 -16.23 13.58 6.54
N LEU A 365 -15.71 14.32 7.53
CA LEU A 365 -15.26 13.80 8.82
C LEU A 365 -16.43 13.29 9.69
N ASP A 366 -17.12 12.27 9.16
CA ASP A 366 -18.30 11.64 9.70
C ASP A 366 -17.89 10.83 10.93
N PRO A 367 -18.56 11.06 12.07
CA PRO A 367 -18.19 10.40 13.31
C PRO A 367 -18.80 9.00 13.47
N SER A 368 -19.42 8.44 12.42
CA SER A 368 -19.90 7.07 12.32
C SER A 368 -18.76 6.11 11.96
N LEU A 369 -18.48 5.18 12.88
CA LEU A 369 -17.45 4.17 12.66
C LEU A 369 -17.77 3.24 11.48
N ASP A 370 -19.05 2.87 11.28
CA ASP A 370 -19.45 1.98 10.18
C ASP A 370 -19.23 2.61 8.80
N VAL A 371 -19.35 3.94 8.69
CA VAL A 371 -19.06 4.68 7.45
C VAL A 371 -17.55 4.78 7.26
N LEU A 372 -16.82 5.10 8.34
CA LEU A 372 -15.37 5.19 8.32
C LEU A 372 -14.69 3.86 7.94
N LEU A 373 -15.06 2.73 8.56
CA LEU A 373 -14.45 1.43 8.26
C LEU A 373 -14.63 1.03 6.79
N ARG A 374 -15.79 1.36 6.20
CA ARG A 374 -16.04 1.15 4.77
C ARG A 374 -15.18 2.04 3.90
N PHE A 375 -15.10 3.33 4.24
CA PHE A 375 -14.22 4.26 3.54
C PHE A 375 -12.77 3.79 3.56
N VAL A 376 -12.24 3.39 4.73
CA VAL A 376 -10.86 2.89 4.85
C VAL A 376 -10.66 1.61 4.03
N ALA A 377 -11.59 0.65 4.12
CA ALA A 377 -11.50 -0.58 3.33
C ALA A 377 -11.49 -0.29 1.82
N GLN A 378 -12.33 0.63 1.35
CA GLN A 378 -12.39 1.04 -0.05
C GLN A 378 -11.15 1.81 -0.50
N PHE A 379 -10.67 2.73 0.34
CA PHE A 379 -9.44 3.47 0.09
C PHE A 379 -8.25 2.52 -0.05
N GLN A 380 -8.18 1.45 0.75
CA GLN A 380 -7.13 0.44 0.63
C GLN A 380 -7.24 -0.42 -0.63
N LYS A 381 -8.46 -0.70 -1.12
CA LYS A 381 -8.66 -1.39 -2.41
C LYS A 381 -8.06 -0.60 -3.60
N ALA A 382 -7.96 0.73 -3.49
CA ALA A 382 -7.28 1.57 -4.49
C ALA A 382 -5.73 1.45 -4.47
N GLN A 383 -5.17 0.62 -3.58
CA GLN A 383 -3.73 0.42 -3.39
C GLN A 383 -2.95 1.74 -3.21
N PRO A 384 -3.23 2.49 -2.12
CA PRO A 384 -2.59 3.76 -1.83
C PRO A 384 -1.13 3.59 -1.41
N ASP A 385 -0.28 4.48 -1.92
CA ASP A 385 1.12 4.55 -1.54
C ASP A 385 1.32 5.00 -0.10
N LEU A 386 2.53 4.79 0.45
CA LEU A 386 2.84 5.03 1.86
C LEU A 386 2.42 6.42 2.33
N VAL A 387 2.82 7.47 1.60
CA VAL A 387 2.57 8.86 1.99
C VAL A 387 1.06 9.11 2.19
N ALA A 388 0.22 8.59 1.29
CA ALA A 388 -1.23 8.70 1.42
C ALA A 388 -1.78 7.90 2.61
N ARG A 389 -1.29 6.66 2.81
CA ARG A 389 -1.68 5.80 3.95
C ARG A 389 -1.38 6.46 5.30
N VAL A 390 -0.21 7.07 5.42
CA VAL A 390 0.25 7.72 6.65
C VAL A 390 -0.56 8.98 6.93
N HIS A 391 -0.82 9.79 5.91
CA HIS A 391 -1.71 10.95 6.04
C HIS A 391 -3.12 10.56 6.49
N LEU A 392 -3.68 9.47 5.94
CA LEU A 392 -4.95 8.94 6.41
C LEU A 392 -4.86 8.53 7.88
N GLN A 393 -3.83 7.76 8.26
CA GLN A 393 -3.69 7.28 9.64
C GLN A 393 -3.61 8.42 10.66
N LEU A 394 -2.83 9.47 10.38
CA LEU A 394 -2.72 10.67 11.22
C LEU A 394 -4.00 11.51 11.22
N LEU A 395 -4.79 11.50 10.14
CA LEU A 395 -6.10 12.15 10.13
C LEU A 395 -7.08 11.40 11.03
N LEU A 396 -7.10 10.07 10.97
CA LEU A 396 -8.04 9.26 11.74
C LEU A 396 -7.81 9.36 13.25
N VAL A 397 -6.57 9.28 13.70
CA VAL A 397 -6.23 9.23 15.13
C VAL A 397 -5.31 10.38 15.50
N GLN A 398 -5.82 11.31 16.31
CA GLN A 398 -5.04 12.42 16.87
C GLN A 398 -5.33 12.52 18.38
N ASP A 399 -4.29 12.52 19.21
CA ASP A 399 -4.39 12.60 20.68
C ASP A 399 -5.39 11.61 21.30
N GLY A 400 -5.42 10.38 20.78
CA GLY A 400 -6.36 9.34 21.23
C GLY A 400 -7.83 9.59 20.91
N LYS A 401 -8.14 10.53 20.01
CA LYS A 401 -9.50 10.87 19.55
C LYS A 401 -9.64 10.65 18.04
N LEU A 402 -10.87 10.35 17.60
CA LEU A 402 -11.20 10.26 16.18
C LEU A 402 -11.21 11.67 15.57
N TYR A 403 -10.39 11.87 14.53
CA TYR A 403 -10.13 13.17 13.89
C TYR A 403 -9.67 14.28 14.84
N GLY A 404 -9.17 13.95 16.04
CA GLY A 404 -8.88 14.94 17.09
C GLY A 404 -10.11 15.69 17.63
N ARG A 405 -11.33 15.27 17.25
CA ARG A 405 -12.60 15.92 17.59
C ARG A 405 -13.46 15.05 18.50
N TYR A 406 -13.62 13.78 18.17
CA TYR A 406 -14.57 12.89 18.83
C TYR A 406 -13.86 11.91 19.78
N PRO A 407 -14.20 11.88 21.07
CA PRO A 407 -13.73 10.84 21.97
C PRO A 407 -14.11 9.45 21.45
N ILE A 408 -13.20 8.48 21.49
CA ILE A 408 -13.44 7.14 20.94
C ILE A 408 -14.63 6.46 21.62
N LEU A 409 -14.85 6.68 22.91
CA LEU A 409 -16.03 6.16 23.60
C LEU A 409 -17.35 6.67 23.01
N ALA A 410 -17.42 7.95 22.60
CA ALA A 410 -18.61 8.49 21.94
C ALA A 410 -18.82 7.85 20.56
N VAL A 411 -17.73 7.57 19.84
CA VAL A 411 -17.76 6.84 18.57
C VAL A 411 -18.28 5.42 18.76
N ILE A 412 -17.80 4.69 19.79
CA ILE A 412 -18.24 3.33 20.13
C ILE A 412 -19.73 3.33 20.50
N ILE A 413 -20.18 4.25 21.35
CA ILE A 413 -21.58 4.33 21.79
C ILE A 413 -22.51 4.57 20.59
N ARG A 414 -22.11 5.44 19.66
CA ARG A 414 -22.85 5.64 18.41
C ARG A 414 -22.86 4.39 17.53
N ALA A 415 -21.71 3.72 17.37
CA ALA A 415 -21.58 2.49 16.59
C ALA A 415 -22.41 1.33 17.18
N ALA A 416 -22.52 1.25 18.50
CA ALA A 416 -23.38 0.32 19.24
C ALA A 416 -24.87 0.70 19.21
N ARG A 417 -25.25 1.78 18.51
CA ARG A 417 -26.61 2.33 18.39
C ARG A 417 -27.26 2.72 19.72
N LEU A 418 -26.45 3.23 20.64
CA LEU A 418 -26.93 3.70 21.94
C LEU A 418 -27.17 5.22 21.93
N PRO A 419 -28.19 5.75 22.65
CA PRO A 419 -28.40 7.19 22.79
C PRO A 419 -27.24 7.88 23.53
N GLU A 420 -26.74 8.99 22.99
CA GLU A 420 -25.60 9.75 23.56
C GLU A 420 -25.88 10.32 24.97
N VAL A 421 -27.16 10.51 25.31
CA VAL A 421 -27.63 11.08 26.60
C VAL A 421 -27.31 10.17 27.80
N ILE A 422 -26.94 8.89 27.58
CA ILE A 422 -26.69 7.93 28.67
C ILE A 422 -25.21 7.85 29.08
N MET A 423 -24.39 8.82 28.69
CA MET A 423 -23.00 8.98 29.15
C MET A 423 -22.95 9.26 30.67
N ARG A 424 -23.05 8.21 31.49
CA ARG A 424 -22.79 8.30 32.93
C ARG A 424 -21.27 8.37 33.17
N HIS A 425 -20.82 9.24 34.07
CA HIS A 425 -19.40 9.38 34.42
C HIS A 425 -18.74 8.06 34.86
N ASP A 426 -19.51 7.13 35.42
CA ASP A 426 -19.02 5.83 35.90
C ASP A 426 -18.59 4.91 34.75
N ILE A 427 -19.28 4.94 33.60
CA ILE A 427 -18.95 4.13 32.41
C ILE A 427 -17.68 4.66 31.73
N GLN A 428 -17.45 5.98 31.77
CA GLN A 428 -16.26 6.60 31.17
C GLN A 428 -14.97 6.27 31.91
N LYS A 429 -15.07 5.98 33.22
CA LYS A 429 -13.93 5.61 34.07
C LYS A 429 -13.70 4.10 34.17
N ASN A 430 -14.59 3.29 33.58
CA ASN A 430 -14.43 1.84 33.57
C ASN A 430 -13.18 1.48 32.75
N GLU A 431 -12.24 0.78 33.40
CA GLU A 431 -10.94 0.42 32.82
C GLU A 431 -11.10 -0.35 31.50
N TYR A 432 -12.04 -1.29 31.44
CA TYR A 432 -12.29 -2.12 30.25
C TYR A 432 -12.85 -1.30 29.08
N VAL A 433 -13.63 -0.25 29.36
CA VAL A 433 -14.15 0.66 28.33
C VAL A 433 -13.03 1.52 27.74
N VAL A 434 -12.06 1.94 28.58
CA VAL A 434 -10.85 2.64 28.11
C VAL A 434 -9.99 1.71 27.27
N GLN A 435 -9.77 0.46 27.71
CA GLN A 435 -9.04 -0.55 26.95
C GLN A 435 -9.71 -0.85 25.60
N LEU A 436 -11.04 -0.96 25.56
CA LEU A 436 -11.81 -1.10 24.32
C LEU A 436 -11.55 0.07 23.36
N GLY A 437 -11.52 1.30 23.87
CA GLY A 437 -11.16 2.48 23.08
C GLY A 437 -9.76 2.38 22.47
N GLN A 438 -8.78 1.90 23.24
CA GLN A 438 -7.42 1.69 22.75
C GLN A 438 -7.33 0.60 21.68
N ILE A 439 -8.10 -0.49 21.82
CA ILE A 439 -8.17 -1.57 20.82
C ILE A 439 -8.83 -1.05 19.52
N VAL A 440 -9.84 -0.18 19.60
CA VAL A 440 -10.43 0.46 18.41
C VAL A 440 -9.43 1.37 17.71
N ILE A 441 -8.68 2.19 18.46
CA ILE A 441 -7.59 3.01 17.89
C ILE A 441 -6.56 2.11 17.18
N ASN A 442 -6.16 1.02 17.84
CA ASN A 442 -5.23 0.05 17.29
C ASN A 442 -5.73 -0.55 15.97
N MET A 443 -7.01 -0.94 15.91
CA MET A 443 -7.67 -1.43 14.70
C MET A 443 -7.64 -0.39 13.58
N LEU A 444 -8.02 0.87 13.84
CA LEU A 444 -8.00 1.93 12.84
C LEU A 444 -6.60 2.17 12.27
N LYS A 445 -5.56 2.13 13.11
CA LYS A 445 -4.16 2.24 12.67
C LYS A 445 -3.75 1.06 11.79
N VAL A 446 -4.11 -0.18 12.19
CA VAL A 446 -3.83 -1.39 11.40
C VAL A 446 -4.50 -1.34 10.04
N LEU A 447 -5.76 -0.91 9.94
CA LEU A 447 -6.46 -0.80 8.64
C LEU A 447 -5.81 0.22 7.68
N CYS A 448 -4.92 1.09 8.19
CA CYS A 448 -4.17 2.04 7.36
C CYS A 448 -2.82 1.48 6.86
N THR A 449 -2.35 0.32 7.33
CA THR A 449 -1.07 -0.27 6.89
C THR A 449 -1.19 -0.90 5.49
N ASN A 450 -0.08 -1.39 4.92
CA ASN A 450 -0.15 -2.16 3.68
C ASN A 450 -0.94 -3.47 3.88
N ALA A 451 -1.41 -4.10 2.79
CA ALA A 451 -2.32 -5.25 2.85
C ALA A 451 -1.70 -6.47 3.57
N ALA A 452 -0.40 -6.71 3.40
CA ALA A 452 0.31 -7.80 4.07
C ALA A 452 0.34 -7.60 5.60
N TRP A 453 0.67 -6.39 6.07
CA TRP A 453 0.62 -6.05 7.49
C TRP A 453 -0.81 -6.00 8.03
N GLN A 454 -1.78 -5.53 7.24
CA GLN A 454 -3.19 -5.60 7.62
C GLN A 454 -3.55 -7.04 7.98
N ARG A 455 -3.31 -8.00 7.08
CA ARG A 455 -3.63 -9.41 7.35
C ARG A 455 -2.89 -9.94 8.58
N ARG A 456 -1.58 -9.72 8.67
CA ARG A 456 -0.74 -10.22 9.79
C ARG A 456 -1.19 -9.65 11.14
N LYS A 457 -1.52 -8.36 11.21
CA LYS A 457 -1.94 -7.70 12.46
C LYS A 457 -3.39 -7.98 12.78
N LEU A 458 -4.31 -7.96 11.81
CA LEU A 458 -5.72 -8.29 12.04
C LEU A 458 -5.88 -9.70 12.62
N GLY A 459 -5.10 -10.67 12.13
CA GLY A 459 -5.10 -12.03 12.70
C GLY A 459 -4.68 -12.08 14.17
N LYS A 460 -3.72 -11.24 14.59
CA LYS A 460 -3.25 -11.16 15.98
C LYS A 460 -4.22 -10.42 16.90
N ILE A 461 -4.80 -9.30 16.45
CA ILE A 461 -5.71 -8.51 17.29
C ILE A 461 -6.98 -9.27 17.65
N LEU A 462 -7.39 -10.30 16.89
CA LEU A 462 -8.59 -11.10 17.19
C LEU A 462 -8.56 -11.68 18.61
N GLN A 463 -7.38 -12.06 19.12
CA GLN A 463 -7.22 -12.52 20.50
C GLN A 463 -7.45 -11.40 21.51
N ASP A 464 -6.94 -10.19 21.23
CA ASP A 464 -7.18 -9.00 22.07
C ASP A 464 -8.67 -8.65 22.12
N TRP A 465 -9.36 -8.74 20.97
CA TRP A 465 -10.81 -8.50 20.85
C TRP A 465 -11.63 -9.57 21.60
N ARG A 466 -11.21 -10.84 21.59
CA ARG A 466 -11.84 -11.88 22.41
C ARG A 466 -11.58 -11.66 23.90
N ALA A 467 -10.36 -11.31 24.28
CA ALA A 467 -9.99 -11.06 25.67
C ALA A 467 -10.81 -9.90 26.26
N ILE A 468 -10.94 -8.78 25.54
CA ILE A 468 -11.73 -7.64 26.02
C ILE A 468 -13.22 -7.97 26.11
N TYR A 469 -13.76 -8.79 25.19
CA TYR A 469 -15.14 -9.28 25.28
C TYR A 469 -15.36 -10.05 26.59
N VAL A 470 -14.50 -11.03 26.89
CA VAL A 470 -14.62 -11.85 28.11
C VAL A 470 -14.49 -10.99 29.36
N GLN A 471 -13.55 -10.04 29.38
CA GLN A 471 -13.37 -9.11 30.50
C GLN A 471 -14.61 -8.23 30.71
N LEU A 472 -15.17 -7.68 29.63
CA LEU A 472 -16.41 -6.88 29.68
C LEU A 472 -17.60 -7.73 30.17
N GLU A 473 -17.70 -8.99 29.73
CA GLU A 473 -18.76 -9.90 30.16
C GLU A 473 -18.64 -10.26 31.65
N LEU A 474 -17.43 -10.55 32.14
CA LEU A 474 -17.19 -10.86 33.55
C LEU A 474 -17.44 -9.63 34.45
N ALA A 475 -16.98 -8.45 34.03
CA ALA A 475 -17.26 -7.20 34.72
C ALA A 475 -18.78 -6.94 34.80
N PHE A 476 -19.49 -7.16 33.69
CA PHE A 476 -20.95 -7.07 33.64
C PHE A 476 -21.63 -8.03 34.62
N ARG A 477 -21.24 -9.31 34.63
CA ARG A 477 -21.81 -10.30 35.56
C ARG A 477 -21.56 -9.94 37.02
N LYS A 478 -20.38 -9.40 37.34
CA LYS A 478 -20.01 -8.97 38.70
C LYS A 478 -20.81 -7.75 39.18
N GLU A 479 -21.08 -6.79 38.29
CA GLU A 479 -21.80 -5.56 38.64
C GLU A 479 -23.33 -5.75 38.72
N PHE A 480 -23.91 -6.65 37.92
CA PHE A 480 -25.38 -6.77 37.80
C PHE A 480 -25.97 -8.10 38.30
N GLY A 481 -25.14 -9.08 38.66
CA GLY A 481 -25.56 -10.39 39.16
C GLY A 481 -26.28 -11.25 38.11
N GLU A 482 -26.28 -12.57 38.29
CA GLU A 482 -26.96 -13.51 37.36
C GLU A 482 -28.50 -13.54 37.52
N GLY A 483 -29.11 -12.72 38.39
CA GLY A 483 -30.56 -12.77 38.58
C GLY A 483 -31.23 -11.90 39.66
N SER A 484 -30.73 -10.72 40.03
CA SER A 484 -31.47 -9.88 41.00
C SER A 484 -32.58 -9.07 40.34
N SER A 485 -33.77 -9.10 40.91
CA SER A 485 -34.94 -8.29 40.52
C SER A 485 -34.58 -6.80 40.44
N ILE A 486 -34.43 -6.29 39.22
CA ILE A 486 -33.75 -5.02 38.94
C ILE A 486 -34.68 -3.82 39.17
N SER A 487 -34.25 -2.87 40.00
CA SER A 487 -34.92 -1.59 40.19
C SER A 487 -34.80 -0.69 38.94
N ASN A 488 -35.78 0.18 38.69
CA ASN A 488 -35.94 0.89 37.41
C ASN A 488 -34.75 1.78 36.94
N GLY A 489 -33.79 2.12 37.80
CA GLY A 489 -32.60 2.93 37.46
C GLY A 489 -31.35 2.12 37.03
N GLU A 490 -31.24 0.87 37.47
CA GLU A 490 -30.13 -0.08 37.21
C GLU A 490 -30.31 -0.85 35.89
N ASN A 491 -31.54 -0.87 35.37
CA ASN A 491 -31.90 -1.49 34.08
C ASN A 491 -31.21 -0.82 32.86
N ALA A 492 -30.86 0.47 32.94
CA ALA A 492 -30.31 1.21 31.80
C ALA A 492 -28.83 0.91 31.52
N SER A 493 -28.00 0.79 32.57
CA SER A 493 -26.57 0.46 32.45
C SER A 493 -26.37 -0.99 32.01
N ALA A 494 -27.20 -1.91 32.52
CA ALA A 494 -27.15 -3.30 32.11
C ALA A 494 -27.51 -3.47 30.61
N GLY A 495 -28.51 -2.71 30.13
CA GLY A 495 -28.85 -2.64 28.71
C GLY A 495 -27.68 -2.14 27.85
N ILE A 496 -27.02 -1.05 28.26
CA ILE A 496 -25.88 -0.45 27.56
C ILE A 496 -24.73 -1.42 27.38
N LEU A 497 -24.31 -2.09 28.44
CA LEU A 497 -23.20 -3.04 28.38
C LEU A 497 -23.54 -4.24 27.49
N LYS A 498 -24.79 -4.72 27.52
CA LYS A 498 -25.26 -5.76 26.60
C LYS A 498 -25.16 -5.32 25.13
N HIS A 499 -25.52 -4.08 24.81
CA HIS A 499 -25.36 -3.52 23.46
C HIS A 499 -23.90 -3.42 23.04
N ILE A 500 -23.01 -2.98 23.95
CA ILE A 500 -21.57 -2.91 23.70
C ILE A 500 -21.01 -4.30 23.44
N LEU A 501 -21.38 -5.31 24.23
CA LEU A 501 -20.96 -6.70 24.04
C LEU A 501 -21.36 -7.24 22.66
N ILE A 502 -22.62 -7.02 22.24
CA ILE A 502 -23.11 -7.43 20.91
C ILE A 502 -22.29 -6.74 19.81
N TRP A 503 -22.00 -5.45 19.97
CA TRP A 503 -21.19 -4.69 19.03
C TRP A 503 -19.74 -5.17 18.98
N VAL A 504 -19.12 -5.47 20.13
CA VAL A 504 -17.75 -6.04 20.18
C VAL A 504 -17.69 -7.37 19.44
N GLU A 505 -18.68 -8.25 19.60
CA GLU A 505 -18.75 -9.50 18.84
C GLU A 505 -18.93 -9.25 17.34
N GLU A 506 -19.84 -8.37 16.94
CA GLU A 506 -20.03 -8.00 15.53
C GLU A 506 -18.71 -7.49 14.90
N GLN A 507 -18.00 -6.59 15.58
CA GLN A 507 -16.70 -6.10 15.10
C GLN A 507 -15.66 -7.21 15.03
N THR A 508 -15.66 -8.13 16.00
CA THR A 508 -14.75 -9.29 16.00
C THR A 508 -14.97 -10.17 14.77
N TYR A 509 -16.23 -10.46 14.40
CA TYR A 509 -16.54 -11.20 13.17
C TYR A 509 -16.24 -10.39 11.91
N TRP A 510 -16.41 -9.07 11.93
CA TRP A 510 -16.01 -8.21 10.81
C TRP A 510 -14.49 -8.25 10.57
N ILE A 511 -13.69 -8.22 11.64
CA ILE A 511 -12.23 -8.38 11.57
C ILE A 511 -11.87 -9.77 11.02
N ALA A 512 -12.52 -10.83 11.50
CA ALA A 512 -12.30 -12.19 11.02
C ALA A 512 -12.64 -12.35 9.53
N HIS A 513 -13.76 -11.77 9.08
CA HIS A 513 -14.13 -11.71 7.68
C HIS A 513 -13.05 -10.99 6.85
N ARG A 514 -12.63 -9.78 7.26
CA ARG A 514 -11.58 -9.02 6.54
C ARG A 514 -10.25 -9.78 6.52
N PHE A 515 -9.88 -10.44 7.62
CA PHE A 515 -8.69 -11.28 7.69
C PHE A 515 -8.74 -12.36 6.62
N LEU A 516 -9.83 -13.12 6.51
CA LEU A 516 -9.98 -14.19 5.51
C LEU A 516 -9.94 -13.66 4.08
N VAL A 517 -10.69 -12.58 3.78
CA VAL A 517 -10.74 -11.94 2.45
C VAL A 517 -9.38 -11.42 2.01
N LEU A 518 -8.61 -10.79 2.91
CA LEU A 518 -7.24 -10.35 2.61
C LEU A 518 -6.33 -11.51 2.18
N GLY A 519 -6.64 -12.75 2.56
CA GLY A 519 -5.88 -13.91 2.10
C GLY A 519 -6.10 -14.24 0.64
N PHE A 520 -7.30 -13.97 0.11
CA PHE A 520 -7.57 -14.06 -1.31
C PHE A 520 -6.91 -12.90 -2.06
N GLU A 521 -7.01 -11.66 -1.54
CA GLU A 521 -6.37 -10.47 -2.13
C GLU A 521 -4.83 -10.61 -2.22
N LEU A 522 -4.21 -11.34 -1.29
CA LEU A 522 -2.77 -11.58 -1.22
C LEU A 522 -2.34 -12.93 -1.84
N GLU A 523 -3.26 -13.67 -2.46
CA GLU A 523 -2.99 -14.97 -3.10
C GLU A 523 -2.33 -16.01 -2.16
N LEU A 524 -2.73 -16.00 -0.88
CA LEU A 524 -2.15 -16.88 0.15
C LEU A 524 -2.78 -18.27 0.21
N TYR A 525 -3.86 -18.50 -0.54
CA TYR A 525 -4.56 -19.76 -0.59
C TYR A 525 -4.37 -20.40 -1.95
N SER A 526 -4.05 -21.69 -1.96
CA SER A 526 -4.05 -22.47 -3.19
C SER A 526 -5.48 -22.87 -3.60
N PRO A 527 -5.74 -23.16 -4.89
CA PRO A 527 -7.05 -23.63 -5.34
C PRO A 527 -7.56 -24.88 -4.61
N SER A 528 -6.66 -25.73 -4.13
CA SER A 528 -7.01 -26.92 -3.34
C SER A 528 -7.55 -26.61 -1.94
N GLU A 529 -7.30 -25.40 -1.44
CA GLU A 529 -7.68 -24.96 -0.10
C GLU A 529 -8.91 -24.04 -0.11
N TYR A 530 -9.36 -23.59 -1.29
CA TYR A 530 -10.52 -22.73 -1.40
C TYR A 530 -11.78 -23.31 -0.75
N CYS A 531 -11.97 -24.64 -0.81
CA CYS A 531 -13.11 -25.28 -0.16
C CYS A 531 -13.14 -25.02 1.35
N MET A 532 -12.03 -25.22 2.06
CA MET A 532 -11.97 -24.98 3.51
C MET A 532 -12.04 -23.49 3.87
N VAL A 533 -11.47 -22.62 3.04
CA VAL A 533 -11.49 -21.17 3.28
C VAL A 533 -12.88 -20.59 3.06
N TYR A 534 -13.56 -20.92 1.95
CA TYR A 534 -14.94 -20.51 1.75
C TYR A 534 -15.89 -21.11 2.78
N TRP A 535 -15.60 -22.36 3.21
CA TRP A 535 -16.33 -22.98 4.30
C TRP A 535 -16.25 -22.14 5.58
N TYR A 536 -15.03 -21.81 5.99
CA TYR A 536 -14.82 -20.99 7.19
C TYR A 536 -15.42 -19.58 7.03
N LEU A 537 -15.28 -19.00 5.83
CA LEU A 537 -15.80 -17.67 5.50
C LEU A 537 -17.32 -17.61 5.63
N TYR A 538 -18.07 -18.59 5.10
CA TYR A 538 -19.52 -18.57 5.22
C TYR A 538 -19.96 -18.71 6.69
N VAL A 539 -19.28 -19.52 7.50
CA VAL A 539 -19.61 -19.67 8.93
C VAL A 539 -19.39 -18.33 9.66
N VAL A 540 -18.27 -17.66 9.38
CA VAL A 540 -17.99 -16.30 9.92
C VAL A 540 -19.05 -15.30 9.47
N LEU A 541 -19.47 -15.33 8.21
CA LEU A 541 -20.50 -14.44 7.67
C LEU A 541 -21.88 -14.68 8.31
N ILE A 542 -22.26 -15.93 8.59
CA ILE A 542 -23.50 -16.24 9.32
C ILE A 542 -23.48 -15.58 10.69
N ARG A 543 -22.38 -15.76 11.45
CA ARG A 543 -22.25 -15.14 12.78
C ARG A 543 -22.23 -13.61 12.70
N LEU A 544 -21.57 -13.04 11.70
CA LEU A 544 -21.60 -11.59 11.46
C LEU A 544 -23.03 -11.10 11.20
N ALA A 545 -23.80 -11.79 10.36
CA ALA A 545 -25.19 -11.45 10.06
C ALA A 545 -26.10 -11.56 11.29
N GLU A 546 -25.94 -12.62 12.09
CA GLU A 546 -26.65 -12.82 13.37
C GLU A 546 -26.41 -11.65 14.34
N LYS A 547 -25.14 -11.30 14.57
CA LYS A 547 -24.78 -10.20 15.49
C LYS A 547 -25.20 -8.84 14.96
N THR A 548 -25.09 -8.62 13.65
CA THR A 548 -25.61 -7.41 12.99
C THR A 548 -27.12 -7.29 13.21
N HIS A 549 -27.89 -8.37 13.00
CA HIS A 549 -29.33 -8.40 13.24
C HIS A 549 -29.68 -8.12 14.71
N LEU A 550 -28.95 -8.74 15.64
CA LEU A 550 -29.16 -8.52 17.08
C LEU A 550 -28.90 -7.05 17.46
N LYS A 551 -27.82 -6.43 16.95
CA LYS A 551 -27.54 -5.00 17.16
C LYS A 551 -28.69 -4.11 16.67
N MET A 552 -29.31 -4.44 15.52
CA MET A 552 -30.42 -3.66 14.97
C MET A 552 -31.72 -3.82 15.76
N THR A 553 -32.05 -5.03 16.19
CA THR A 553 -33.32 -5.34 16.87
C THR A 553 -33.41 -4.80 18.30
N VAL A 554 -32.31 -4.82 19.06
CA VAL A 554 -32.31 -4.35 20.45
C VAL A 554 -32.49 -2.82 20.53
N SER A 555 -32.05 -2.07 19.50
CA SER A 555 -32.22 -0.61 19.42
C SER A 555 -33.69 -0.20 19.24
N ASP A 556 -34.45 -0.90 18.39
CA ASP A 556 -35.84 -0.56 18.05
C ASP A 556 -36.85 -0.84 19.17
N GLY A 557 -36.52 -1.73 20.10
CA GLY A 557 -37.36 -2.06 21.27
C GLY A 557 -37.50 -0.92 22.27
N SER A 558 -36.48 -0.06 22.39
CA SER A 558 -36.46 1.06 23.35
C SER A 558 -37.33 2.26 22.92
N ALA A 559 -37.51 2.47 21.60
CA ALA A 559 -38.30 3.57 21.05
C ALA A 559 -39.82 3.35 21.19
N LYS A 560 -40.27 2.08 21.22
CA LYS A 560 -41.69 1.73 21.25
C LYS A 560 -42.34 1.79 22.64
N GLN A 561 -41.58 1.93 23.73
CA GLN A 561 -42.14 1.94 25.09
C GLN A 561 -42.68 3.31 25.55
N LYS A 562 -42.46 4.41 24.82
CA LYS A 562 -42.94 5.76 25.23
C LYS A 562 -44.36 6.15 24.76
N GLY A 563 -45.10 5.25 24.10
CA GLY A 563 -46.42 5.56 23.56
C GLY A 563 -47.47 4.47 23.81
N LYS A 564 -47.97 4.33 25.04
CA LYS A 564 -49.22 3.59 25.31
C LYS A 564 -50.22 4.47 26.08
N LYS A 565 -51.10 5.16 25.33
CA LYS A 565 -52.48 5.43 25.75
C LYS A 565 -53.42 4.80 24.72
N ARG A 566 -54.38 4.03 25.25
CA ARG A 566 -55.40 3.16 24.61
C ARG A 566 -56.19 3.83 23.47
N LYS A 567 -56.51 3.09 22.39
CA LYS A 567 -57.88 2.59 22.07
C LYS A 567 -57.88 1.67 20.82
N ASP A 568 -58.91 0.83 20.76
CA ASP A 568 -59.06 -0.47 20.08
C ASP A 568 -59.23 -0.47 18.54
N SER A 569 -58.66 -1.49 17.88
CA SER A 569 -59.31 -2.28 16.81
C SER A 569 -58.49 -3.56 16.50
N PRO A 570 -59.12 -4.72 16.19
CA PRO A 570 -58.42 -5.94 15.81
C PRO A 570 -58.51 -6.14 14.29
N LYS A 571 -57.43 -5.87 13.57
CA LYS A 571 -57.09 -6.43 12.24
C LYS A 571 -55.78 -5.80 11.76
N ASP A 572 -54.68 -6.51 11.94
CA ASP A 572 -53.53 -6.52 11.03
C ASP A 572 -52.60 -7.65 11.47
N LEU A 573 -52.79 -8.81 10.83
CA LEU A 573 -51.88 -9.94 10.89
C LEU A 573 -50.58 -9.54 10.18
N ALA A 574 -49.47 -9.62 10.91
CA ALA A 574 -48.09 -9.74 10.42
C ALA A 574 -47.65 -8.75 9.33
N ARG A 575 -47.26 -7.53 9.72
CA ARG A 575 -46.11 -6.90 9.04
C ARG A 575 -44.88 -7.73 9.36
N GLU A 576 -44.52 -8.67 8.48
CA GLU A 576 -43.19 -9.28 8.49
C GLU A 576 -42.14 -8.18 8.67
N ALA A 577 -41.28 -8.32 9.67
CA ALA A 577 -40.21 -7.37 9.91
C ALA A 577 -39.30 -7.38 8.68
N ARG A 578 -39.41 -6.37 7.81
CA ARG A 578 -38.56 -6.25 6.61
C ARG A 578 -37.10 -6.34 7.04
N ILE A 579 -36.40 -7.35 6.53
CA ILE A 579 -34.98 -7.57 6.80
C ILE A 579 -34.22 -6.31 6.33
N PRO A 580 -33.40 -5.68 7.19
CA PRO A 580 -32.59 -4.53 6.81
C PRO A 580 -31.69 -4.82 5.59
N PRO A 581 -31.54 -3.87 4.63
CA PRO A 581 -30.74 -4.06 3.42
C PRO A 581 -29.29 -4.52 3.67
N ALA A 582 -28.68 -4.05 4.77
CA ALA A 582 -27.32 -4.45 5.14
C ALA A 582 -27.20 -5.94 5.54
N ILE A 583 -28.27 -6.51 6.10
CA ILE A 583 -28.31 -7.94 6.46
C ILE A 583 -28.59 -8.77 5.20
N SER A 584 -29.48 -8.30 4.32
CA SER A 584 -29.70 -8.94 3.03
C SER A 584 -28.44 -8.92 2.14
N PHE A 585 -27.62 -7.87 2.22
CA PHE A 585 -26.30 -7.86 1.59
C PHE A 585 -25.38 -8.98 2.14
N LEU A 586 -25.30 -9.14 3.46
CA LEU A 586 -24.56 -10.25 4.07
C LEU A 586 -25.14 -11.62 3.68
N GLN A 587 -26.47 -11.75 3.58
CA GLN A 587 -27.13 -12.98 3.11
C GLN A 587 -26.71 -13.35 1.69
N CYS A 588 -26.57 -12.37 0.79
CA CYS A 588 -26.04 -12.61 -0.55
C CYS A 588 -24.61 -13.18 -0.50
N GLN A 589 -23.74 -12.61 0.34
CA GLN A 589 -22.37 -13.11 0.53
C GLN A 589 -22.34 -14.52 1.17
N ILE A 590 -23.23 -14.81 2.12
CA ILE A 590 -23.37 -16.13 2.74
C ILE A 590 -23.73 -17.16 1.67
N CYS A 591 -24.78 -16.92 0.88
CA CYS A 591 -25.21 -17.84 -0.18
C CYS A 591 -24.10 -18.11 -1.20
N LEU A 592 -23.31 -17.08 -1.55
CA LEU A 592 -22.17 -17.25 -2.46
C LEU A 592 -21.06 -18.10 -1.83
N ALA A 593 -20.63 -17.78 -0.60
CA ALA A 593 -19.57 -18.51 0.07
C ALA A 593 -19.96 -19.97 0.36
N GLU A 594 -21.19 -20.22 0.79
CA GLU A 594 -21.74 -21.57 1.00
C GLU A 594 -21.85 -22.34 -0.32
N GLY A 595 -22.41 -21.70 -1.37
CA GLY A 595 -22.50 -22.29 -2.69
C GLY A 595 -21.14 -22.68 -3.26
N LEU A 596 -20.12 -21.83 -3.11
CA LEU A 596 -18.75 -22.12 -3.53
C LEU A 596 -18.11 -23.24 -2.70
N ALA A 597 -18.25 -23.21 -1.38
CA ALA A 597 -17.72 -24.26 -0.51
C ALA A 597 -18.28 -25.64 -0.86
N LEU A 598 -19.59 -25.73 -1.05
CA LEU A 598 -20.30 -26.96 -1.41
C LEU A 598 -20.01 -27.40 -2.85
N LEU A 599 -19.86 -26.46 -3.80
CA LEU A 599 -19.51 -26.78 -5.19
C LEU A 599 -18.12 -27.39 -5.24
N LEU A 600 -17.14 -26.77 -4.58
CA LEU A 600 -15.77 -27.26 -4.52
C LEU A 600 -15.70 -28.63 -3.80
N ALA A 601 -16.48 -28.82 -2.75
CA ALA A 601 -16.60 -30.11 -2.08
C ALA A 601 -17.19 -31.20 -3.00
N ALA A 602 -18.26 -30.87 -3.76
CA ALA A 602 -18.86 -31.80 -4.71
C ALA A 602 -17.90 -32.14 -5.86
N LEU A 603 -17.17 -31.17 -6.39
CA LEU A 603 -16.12 -31.39 -7.41
C LEU A 603 -15.01 -32.30 -6.88
N ARG A 604 -14.58 -32.11 -5.62
CA ARG A 604 -13.60 -32.98 -4.96
C ARG A 604 -14.13 -34.40 -4.79
N ASN A 605 -15.38 -34.56 -4.36
CA ASN A 605 -15.97 -35.85 -4.02
C ASN A 605 -16.35 -36.68 -5.26
N GLU A 606 -16.89 -36.05 -6.30
CA GLU A 606 -17.40 -36.74 -7.50
C GLU A 606 -16.39 -36.78 -8.65
N LEU A 607 -15.55 -35.74 -8.81
CA LEU A 607 -14.66 -35.59 -9.97
C LEU A 607 -13.17 -35.78 -9.62
N MET A 608 -12.83 -35.93 -8.34
CA MET A 608 -11.43 -35.98 -7.85
C MET A 608 -10.58 -34.77 -8.29
N VAL A 609 -11.21 -33.67 -8.69
CA VAL A 609 -10.55 -32.42 -9.06
C VAL A 609 -10.08 -31.72 -7.78
N LEU A 610 -8.93 -31.06 -7.81
CA LEU A 610 -8.30 -30.31 -6.70
C LEU A 610 -7.61 -31.15 -5.61
N GLN A 611 -7.45 -32.47 -5.79
CA GLN A 611 -6.62 -33.26 -4.88
C GLN A 611 -5.13 -32.97 -5.14
N SER A 612 -4.48 -32.34 -4.17
CA SER A 612 -3.03 -32.17 -4.11
C SER A 612 -2.47 -33.00 -2.94
N PRO A 613 -2.18 -34.30 -3.14
CA PRO A 613 -1.52 -35.08 -2.11
C PRO A 613 -0.11 -34.54 -1.90
N SER A 614 0.15 -33.93 -0.74
CA SER A 614 1.49 -33.56 -0.30
C SER A 614 2.04 -34.68 0.58
N PRO A 615 3.30 -35.12 0.37
CA PRO A 615 3.92 -36.14 1.21
C PRO A 615 4.27 -35.61 2.62
N PHE A 616 4.26 -34.28 2.82
CA PHE A 616 4.69 -33.66 4.08
C PHE A 616 3.53 -33.14 4.94
N ASN A 617 2.47 -32.61 4.31
CA ASN A 617 1.36 -31.97 5.04
C ASN A 617 0.02 -32.59 4.66
N SER A 618 -0.71 -33.05 5.68
CA SER A 618 -2.10 -33.47 5.58
C SER A 618 -3.06 -32.29 5.37
N GLU A 619 -4.29 -32.57 4.93
CA GLU A 619 -5.36 -31.56 4.87
C GLU A 619 -5.72 -31.03 6.27
N HIS A 620 -5.55 -31.84 7.32
CA HIS A 620 -5.75 -31.42 8.71
C HIS A 620 -4.71 -30.37 9.14
N GLU A 621 -3.43 -30.61 8.90
CA GLU A 621 -2.37 -29.66 9.26
C GLU A 621 -2.50 -28.34 8.50
N ARG A 622 -2.86 -28.40 7.21
CA ARG A 622 -3.17 -27.19 6.43
C ARG A 622 -4.34 -26.42 7.01
N PHE A 623 -5.41 -27.11 7.41
CA PHE A 623 -6.53 -26.48 8.08
C PHE A 623 -6.10 -25.75 9.36
N ILE A 624 -5.28 -26.40 10.20
CA ILE A 624 -4.74 -25.75 11.40
C ILE A 624 -3.88 -24.54 11.03
N GLN A 625 -2.95 -24.65 10.08
CA GLN A 625 -2.07 -23.54 9.67
C GLN A 625 -2.85 -22.30 9.19
N HIS A 626 -3.93 -22.47 8.42
CA HIS A 626 -4.73 -21.36 7.92
C HIS A 626 -5.62 -20.72 8.98
N PHE A 627 -6.15 -21.52 9.92
CA PHE A 627 -7.17 -21.06 10.87
C PHE A 627 -6.67 -20.96 12.33
N GLU A 628 -5.40 -21.23 12.61
CA GLU A 628 -4.83 -21.25 13.97
C GLU A 628 -5.13 -19.96 14.74
N LEU A 629 -4.95 -18.79 14.11
CA LEU A 629 -5.19 -17.49 14.74
C LEU A 629 -6.66 -17.29 15.11
N LEU A 630 -7.57 -17.76 14.25
CA LEU A 630 -9.02 -17.70 14.46
C LEU A 630 -9.46 -18.70 15.55
N GLN A 631 -8.90 -19.91 15.55
CA GLN A 631 -9.16 -20.94 16.53
C GLN A 631 -8.66 -20.56 17.93
N LYS A 632 -7.45 -20.00 18.04
CA LYS A 632 -6.92 -19.48 19.30
C LYS A 632 -7.76 -18.33 19.87
N ALA A 633 -8.43 -17.56 19.01
CA ALA A 633 -9.38 -16.53 19.42
C ALA A 633 -10.81 -17.08 19.65
N CYS A 634 -11.05 -18.37 19.41
CA CYS A 634 -12.36 -19.03 19.47
C CYS A 634 -13.41 -18.40 18.53
N ILE A 635 -13.04 -18.13 17.28
CA ILE A 635 -13.90 -17.44 16.30
C ILE A 635 -14.10 -18.30 15.05
N PRO A 636 -15.29 -18.81 14.76
CA PRO A 636 -16.44 -18.98 15.66
C PRO A 636 -16.20 -20.08 16.71
N ASP A 637 -16.94 -20.04 17.82
CA ASP A 637 -16.89 -21.08 18.85
C ASP A 637 -17.25 -22.47 18.28
N LEU A 638 -16.56 -23.52 18.75
CA LEU A 638 -16.82 -24.94 18.44
C LEU A 638 -16.56 -25.38 16.99
N ILE A 639 -15.87 -24.57 16.19
CA ILE A 639 -15.47 -24.93 14.82
C ILE A 639 -14.17 -25.75 14.83
N SER A 640 -14.20 -26.91 14.18
CA SER A 640 -13.07 -27.85 14.12
C SER A 640 -12.93 -28.48 12.74
N TYR A 641 -11.78 -29.09 12.47
CA TYR A 641 -11.57 -29.85 11.22
C TYR A 641 -12.58 -31.01 11.04
N PRO A 642 -12.94 -31.78 12.09
CA PRO A 642 -14.05 -32.73 12.01
C PRO A 642 -15.36 -32.12 11.50
N SER A 643 -15.73 -30.92 11.97
CA SER A 643 -16.93 -30.21 11.52
C SER A 643 -16.87 -29.84 10.03
N PHE A 644 -15.69 -29.46 9.54
CA PHE A 644 -15.45 -29.24 8.11
C PHE A 644 -15.57 -30.53 7.29
N LYS A 645 -15.00 -31.63 7.78
CA LYS A 645 -15.11 -32.95 7.13
C LYS A 645 -16.57 -33.40 7.03
N GLU A 646 -17.32 -33.31 8.11
CA GLU A 646 -18.72 -33.75 8.19
C GLU A 646 -19.63 -32.96 7.24
N SER A 647 -19.46 -31.64 7.18
CA SER A 647 -20.27 -30.78 6.31
C SER A 647 -19.92 -30.91 4.81
N THR A 648 -18.69 -31.31 4.46
CA THR A 648 -18.25 -31.41 3.07
C THR A 648 -18.21 -32.83 2.51
N SER A 649 -18.28 -33.87 3.35
CA SER A 649 -18.23 -35.28 2.95
C SER A 649 -19.43 -35.72 2.10
N HIS A 650 -20.60 -35.14 2.37
CA HIS A 650 -21.86 -35.52 1.72
C HIS A 650 -22.27 -34.58 0.57
N ALA A 651 -21.44 -33.57 0.25
CA ALA A 651 -21.71 -32.64 -0.84
C ALA A 651 -21.72 -33.36 -2.20
N ARG A 652 -22.81 -33.19 -2.94
CA ARG A 652 -23.07 -33.80 -4.25
C ARG A 652 -23.61 -32.77 -5.24
N LEU A 653 -23.23 -32.88 -6.52
CA LEU A 653 -23.66 -31.93 -7.56
C LEU A 653 -25.19 -31.93 -7.72
N SER A 654 -25.83 -33.09 -7.62
CA SER A 654 -27.30 -33.22 -7.69
C SER A 654 -28.03 -32.48 -6.56
N SER A 655 -27.49 -32.49 -5.35
CA SER A 655 -28.02 -31.74 -4.21
C SER A 655 -27.87 -30.23 -4.40
N LEU A 656 -26.74 -29.77 -4.95
CA LEU A 656 -26.54 -28.34 -5.24
C LEU A 656 -27.45 -27.81 -6.35
N VAL A 657 -27.75 -28.62 -7.37
CA VAL A 657 -28.69 -28.21 -8.43
C VAL A 657 -30.10 -28.05 -7.86
N MET A 658 -30.47 -28.89 -6.89
CA MET A 658 -31.76 -28.80 -6.18
C MET A 658 -31.82 -27.57 -5.25
N TYR A 659 -30.77 -27.34 -4.47
CA TYR A 659 -30.63 -26.20 -3.56
C TYR A 659 -29.61 -25.19 -4.12
N ASN A 660 -30.04 -24.45 -5.14
CA ASN A 660 -29.15 -23.58 -5.91
C ASN A 660 -28.91 -22.24 -5.19
N TYR A 661 -27.95 -22.24 -4.26
CA TYR A 661 -27.53 -21.07 -3.49
C TYR A 661 -27.12 -19.87 -4.38
N PHE A 662 -26.61 -20.12 -5.59
CA PHE A 662 -26.26 -19.06 -6.53
C PHE A 662 -27.50 -18.33 -7.09
N LYS A 663 -28.61 -19.04 -7.34
CA LYS A 663 -29.88 -18.41 -7.72
C LYS A 663 -30.47 -17.60 -6.57
N ASP A 664 -30.36 -18.10 -5.34
CA ASP A 664 -30.83 -17.38 -4.16
C ASP A 664 -30.02 -16.10 -3.94
N ALA A 665 -28.68 -16.17 -4.07
CA ALA A 665 -27.81 -14.99 -4.04
C ALA A 665 -28.19 -13.96 -5.12
N GLN A 666 -28.47 -14.40 -6.35
CA GLN A 666 -28.88 -13.53 -7.45
C GLN A 666 -30.24 -12.86 -7.16
N LYS A 667 -31.20 -13.60 -6.59
CA LYS A 667 -32.51 -13.06 -6.21
C LYS A 667 -32.37 -11.99 -5.13
N ILE A 668 -31.63 -12.29 -4.06
CA ILE A 668 -31.37 -11.34 -2.97
C ILE A 668 -30.67 -10.09 -3.50
N ALA A 669 -29.67 -10.24 -4.37
CA ALA A 669 -28.97 -9.10 -4.97
C ALA A 669 -29.92 -8.17 -5.74
N LYS A 670 -30.83 -8.73 -6.55
CA LYS A 670 -31.82 -7.96 -7.31
C LYS A 670 -32.81 -7.22 -6.41
N GLU A 671 -33.27 -7.85 -5.33
CA GLU A 671 -34.20 -7.24 -4.37
C GLU A 671 -33.56 -6.05 -3.63
N VAL A 672 -32.31 -6.20 -3.23
CA VAL A 672 -31.60 -5.20 -2.40
C VAL A 672 -31.01 -4.05 -3.22
N LYS A 673 -30.81 -4.22 -4.53
CA LYS A 673 -30.21 -3.23 -5.45
C LYS A 673 -30.82 -1.83 -5.33
N SER A 674 -32.16 -1.76 -5.20
CA SER A 674 -32.90 -0.50 -5.05
C SER A 674 -32.60 0.25 -3.75
N SER A 675 -32.15 -0.46 -2.70
CA SER A 675 -31.86 0.11 -1.39
C SER A 675 -30.48 0.76 -1.30
N PHE A 676 -29.58 0.50 -2.25
CA PHE A 676 -28.22 1.06 -2.28
C PHE A 676 -27.98 2.09 -3.38
N LEU A 677 -29.04 2.68 -3.95
CA LEU A 677 -28.89 3.73 -4.99
C LEU A 677 -28.10 4.96 -4.51
N ASN A 678 -28.11 5.23 -3.19
CA ASN A 678 -27.37 6.33 -2.58
C ASN A 678 -25.95 5.93 -2.14
N ASP A 679 -25.55 4.68 -2.35
CA ASP A 679 -24.25 4.12 -1.96
C ASP A 679 -23.63 3.43 -3.19
N PRO A 680 -22.97 4.19 -4.08
CA PRO A 680 -22.49 3.68 -5.37
C PRO A 680 -21.45 2.56 -5.20
N ASP A 681 -20.69 2.57 -4.11
CA ASP A 681 -19.68 1.56 -3.82
C ASP A 681 -20.32 0.22 -3.46
N ARG A 682 -21.30 0.22 -2.55
CA ARG A 682 -22.07 -1.00 -2.23
C ARG A 682 -22.84 -1.50 -3.44
N LEU A 683 -23.34 -0.60 -4.28
CA LEU A 683 -24.03 -0.97 -5.50
C LEU A 683 -23.07 -1.65 -6.50
N ALA A 684 -21.85 -1.14 -6.65
CA ALA A 684 -20.82 -1.74 -7.49
C ALA A 684 -20.41 -3.13 -6.97
N GLU A 685 -20.17 -3.25 -5.67
CA GLU A 685 -19.87 -4.54 -5.03
C GLU A 685 -21.03 -5.53 -5.22
N LEU A 686 -22.28 -5.10 -5.01
CA LEU A 686 -23.46 -5.93 -5.23
C LEU A 686 -23.63 -6.36 -6.69
N CYS A 687 -23.28 -5.51 -7.66
CA CYS A 687 -23.31 -5.87 -9.07
C CYS A 687 -22.25 -6.94 -9.40
N ILE A 688 -21.07 -6.87 -8.78
CA ILE A 688 -20.04 -7.91 -8.90
C ILE A 688 -20.56 -9.22 -8.30
N LEU A 689 -21.17 -9.19 -7.11
CA LEU A 689 -21.77 -10.37 -6.48
C LEU A 689 -22.88 -10.99 -7.35
N GLU A 690 -23.75 -10.16 -7.93
CA GLU A 690 -24.82 -10.59 -8.84
C GLU A 690 -24.23 -11.30 -10.08
N GLN A 691 -23.18 -10.72 -10.66
CA GLN A 691 -22.47 -11.30 -11.80
C GLN A 691 -21.84 -12.65 -11.41
N VAL A 692 -21.13 -12.72 -10.29
CA VAL A 692 -20.50 -13.95 -9.79
C VAL A 692 -21.53 -15.04 -9.54
N ALA A 693 -22.69 -14.68 -8.95
CA ALA A 693 -23.80 -15.60 -8.73
C ALA A 693 -24.35 -16.17 -10.05
N GLU A 694 -24.55 -15.31 -11.06
CA GLU A 694 -25.04 -15.72 -12.37
C GLU A 694 -24.08 -16.71 -13.07
N HIS A 695 -22.79 -16.38 -13.10
CA HIS A 695 -21.78 -17.23 -13.74
C HIS A 695 -21.69 -18.59 -13.06
N ASN A 696 -21.69 -18.63 -11.73
CA ASN A 696 -21.65 -19.88 -10.97
C ASN A 696 -22.93 -20.72 -11.10
N SER A 697 -24.09 -20.08 -11.19
CA SER A 697 -25.35 -20.76 -11.45
C SER A 697 -25.34 -21.46 -12.81
N VAL A 698 -24.83 -20.78 -13.85
CA VAL A 698 -24.66 -21.39 -15.18
C VAL A 698 -23.64 -22.53 -15.12
N ALA A 699 -22.47 -22.29 -14.53
CA ALA A 699 -21.41 -23.28 -14.35
C ALA A 699 -21.90 -24.57 -13.67
N LEU A 700 -22.62 -24.45 -12.55
CA LEU A 700 -23.21 -25.58 -11.82
C LEU A 700 -24.16 -26.41 -12.72
N ASN A 701 -25.02 -25.73 -13.49
CA ASN A 701 -25.95 -26.41 -14.40
C ASN A 701 -25.21 -27.11 -15.55
N VAL A 702 -24.14 -26.52 -16.07
CA VAL A 702 -23.33 -27.13 -17.14
C VAL A 702 -22.59 -28.35 -16.61
N ILE A 703 -21.89 -28.26 -15.47
CA ILE A 703 -21.18 -29.39 -14.87
C ILE A 703 -22.15 -30.54 -14.60
N SER A 704 -23.32 -30.25 -14.02
CA SER A 704 -24.31 -31.29 -13.73
C SER A 704 -24.90 -31.95 -14.96
N ARG A 705 -24.93 -31.28 -16.13
CA ARG A 705 -25.49 -31.81 -17.38
C ARG A 705 -24.47 -32.56 -18.22
N VAL A 706 -23.23 -32.06 -18.30
CA VAL A 706 -22.15 -32.67 -19.09
C VAL A 706 -21.64 -33.95 -18.42
N GLY A 707 -21.77 -34.06 -17.09
CA GLY A 707 -21.35 -35.23 -16.34
C GLY A 707 -19.84 -35.28 -16.15
N ALA A 708 -19.43 -36.12 -15.19
CA ALA A 708 -18.09 -36.22 -14.62
C ALA A 708 -16.94 -36.65 -15.57
N LEU A 709 -17.20 -36.86 -16.86
CA LEU A 709 -16.39 -37.75 -17.71
C LEU A 709 -15.86 -37.11 -19.00
N ASP A 710 -16.02 -35.80 -19.23
CA ASP A 710 -15.38 -35.15 -20.38
C ASP A 710 -13.97 -34.61 -20.02
N PRO A 711 -12.88 -35.24 -20.49
CA PRO A 711 -11.51 -34.79 -20.21
C PRO A 711 -11.13 -33.46 -20.88
N SER A 712 -12.02 -32.87 -21.70
CA SER A 712 -11.85 -31.52 -22.25
C SER A 712 -12.27 -30.40 -21.29
N LEU A 713 -12.95 -30.73 -20.18
CA LEU A 713 -13.50 -29.77 -19.24
C LEU A 713 -12.40 -29.28 -18.26
N LYS A 714 -11.77 -28.15 -18.59
CA LYS A 714 -10.83 -27.48 -17.69
C LYS A 714 -11.57 -26.57 -16.71
N ILE A 715 -11.43 -26.86 -15.42
CA ILE A 715 -11.99 -26.07 -14.32
C ILE A 715 -10.95 -25.05 -13.86
N ALA A 716 -11.14 -23.78 -14.19
CA ALA A 716 -10.37 -22.67 -13.62
C ALA A 716 -11.14 -22.07 -12.44
N ILE A 717 -10.47 -21.87 -11.32
CA ILE A 717 -11.08 -21.30 -10.11
C ILE A 717 -10.30 -20.04 -9.75
N ALA A 718 -10.99 -18.91 -9.81
CA ALA A 718 -10.49 -17.64 -9.29
C ALA A 718 -11.38 -17.19 -8.12
N PRO A 719 -10.82 -16.52 -7.10
CA PRO A 719 -11.63 -16.00 -6.01
C PRO A 719 -12.45 -14.79 -6.48
N TRP A 720 -13.66 -14.63 -5.95
CA TRP A 720 -14.54 -13.52 -6.34
C TRP A 720 -14.11 -12.18 -5.75
N GLU A 721 -13.15 -12.21 -4.82
CA GLU A 721 -12.55 -11.04 -4.17
C GLU A 721 -11.30 -10.50 -4.91
N ALA A 722 -10.85 -11.14 -6.01
CA ALA A 722 -9.67 -10.69 -6.77
C ALA A 722 -9.94 -9.43 -7.62
N PRO A 723 -9.13 -8.35 -7.49
CA PRO A 723 -9.37 -7.06 -8.17
C PRO A 723 -9.20 -7.04 -9.70
N GLN A 724 -8.76 -8.11 -10.36
CA GLN A 724 -8.42 -8.08 -11.80
C GLN A 724 -8.93 -9.24 -12.64
N VAL A 725 -9.82 -10.09 -12.10
CA VAL A 725 -10.45 -11.13 -12.91
C VAL A 725 -11.95 -11.10 -12.64
N TYR A 726 -12.67 -10.34 -13.48
CA TYR A 726 -14.02 -10.75 -13.84
C TYR A 726 -13.89 -12.19 -14.34
N ASN A 727 -14.27 -13.14 -13.50
CA ASN A 727 -14.64 -14.52 -13.82
C ASN A 727 -14.44 -15.37 -12.55
N ILE A 728 -15.53 -15.69 -11.85
CA ILE A 728 -15.70 -17.13 -11.63
C ILE A 728 -16.21 -17.66 -12.96
N GLY A 729 -15.28 -18.08 -13.80
CA GLY A 729 -15.56 -18.67 -15.10
C GLY A 729 -14.85 -20.00 -15.14
N LEU A 730 -15.61 -21.08 -15.07
CA LEU A 730 -15.19 -22.30 -15.74
C LEU A 730 -14.97 -21.94 -17.21
N SER A 731 -13.73 -21.73 -17.62
CA SER A 731 -13.39 -21.53 -19.03
C SER A 731 -13.28 -22.89 -19.70
N PHE A 732 -14.35 -23.27 -20.40
CA PHE A 732 -14.39 -24.47 -21.24
C PHE A 732 -13.48 -24.26 -22.45
N PHE A 733 -12.36 -24.97 -22.51
CA PHE A 733 -11.59 -25.12 -23.75
C PHE A 733 -11.91 -26.49 -24.36
N SER A 734 -12.83 -26.54 -25.33
CA SER A 734 -12.95 -27.72 -26.17
C SER A 734 -11.70 -27.82 -27.07
N ARG A 735 -10.97 -28.91 -26.95
CA ARG A 735 -9.79 -29.21 -27.79
C ARG A 735 -10.26 -29.81 -29.11
N LYS A 736 -10.95 -29.01 -29.93
CA LYS A 736 -11.19 -29.22 -31.36
C LYS A 736 -11.83 -27.95 -31.90
N ASP A 737 -11.00 -27.02 -32.32
CA ASP A 737 -11.04 -26.43 -33.66
C ASP A 737 -9.86 -25.46 -33.75
N ASP A 738 -8.87 -25.91 -34.52
CA ASP A 738 -7.84 -25.03 -35.04
C ASP A 738 -8.49 -23.87 -35.77
N GLN A 739 -7.88 -22.70 -35.60
CA GLN A 739 -7.89 -21.54 -36.47
C GLN A 739 -9.02 -21.45 -37.51
N THR A 740 -9.78 -20.36 -37.40
CA THR A 740 -10.65 -19.69 -38.40
C THR A 740 -12.16 -19.79 -38.16
N HIS A 741 -12.81 -18.65 -38.38
CA HIS A 741 -14.26 -18.39 -38.40
C HIS A 741 -15.00 -18.26 -37.07
N PHE A 742 -15.16 -17.01 -36.61
CA PHE A 742 -16.49 -16.47 -36.30
C PHE A 742 -16.48 -14.93 -36.43
N SER A 743 -16.59 -14.49 -37.68
CA SER A 743 -17.18 -13.20 -38.01
C SER A 743 -18.62 -13.45 -38.49
N LYS A 744 -19.56 -12.62 -38.04
CA LYS A 744 -20.98 -12.52 -38.47
C LYS A 744 -21.96 -13.52 -37.85
N ILE A 745 -22.65 -13.07 -36.80
CA ILE A 745 -24.12 -12.97 -36.85
C ILE A 745 -24.47 -11.54 -36.45
N LYS A 746 -25.11 -10.81 -37.38
CA LYS A 746 -25.44 -9.38 -37.31
C LYS A 746 -26.95 -9.23 -37.09
N SER A 747 -27.28 -8.35 -36.15
CA SER A 747 -28.33 -7.32 -36.23
C SER A 747 -29.79 -7.67 -36.59
N SER A 748 -30.71 -7.25 -35.71
CA SER A 748 -31.92 -6.51 -36.12
C SER A 748 -32.47 -5.61 -34.98
N ASN A 749 -32.53 -4.30 -35.31
CA ASN A 749 -33.34 -3.18 -34.80
C ASN A 749 -33.11 -2.62 -33.37
N SER A 750 -33.01 -1.31 -33.10
CA SER A 750 -32.77 -0.07 -33.88
C SER A 750 -32.59 1.12 -32.90
N LEU A 751 -31.48 1.85 -33.04
CA LEU A 751 -31.25 3.31 -32.84
C LEU A 751 -31.80 4.08 -31.60
N ALA A 752 -30.88 4.64 -30.78
CA ALA A 752 -30.60 6.09 -30.74
C ALA A 752 -29.34 6.46 -29.88
N HIS A 753 -28.37 7.07 -30.55
CA HIS A 753 -27.15 7.83 -30.17
C HIS A 753 -26.75 8.14 -28.70
N ARG A 754 -25.47 7.86 -28.34
CA ARG A 754 -24.30 8.80 -28.33
C ARG A 754 -22.97 8.06 -28.02
N PRO A 755 -21.78 8.53 -28.49
CA PRO A 755 -20.55 7.73 -28.54
C PRO A 755 -19.51 8.09 -27.47
N CYS A 756 -18.88 7.08 -26.85
CA CYS A 756 -17.53 7.17 -26.28
C CYS A 756 -16.94 5.77 -26.08
N ALA A 757 -16.27 5.20 -27.09
CA ALA A 757 -15.49 3.97 -26.95
C ALA A 757 -14.51 3.80 -28.12
N THR A 758 -13.33 4.40 -28.00
CA THR A 758 -12.17 4.06 -28.85
C THR A 758 -10.89 4.08 -28.02
N ARG A 759 -10.68 3.06 -27.17
CA ARG A 759 -9.34 2.72 -26.60
C ARG A 759 -9.24 1.35 -25.91
N VAL A 760 -10.06 0.37 -26.29
CA VAL A 760 -10.06 -0.99 -25.67
C VAL A 760 -9.47 -2.08 -26.59
N ALA A 761 -9.21 -1.78 -27.87
CA ALA A 761 -8.74 -2.81 -28.82
C ALA A 761 -7.20 -2.94 -28.92
N ALA A 762 -6.41 -2.08 -28.27
CA ALA A 762 -4.93 -2.14 -28.31
C ALA A 762 -4.31 -2.91 -27.13
N THR A 763 -5.05 -3.07 -26.03
CA THR A 763 -4.55 -3.66 -24.78
C THR A 763 -4.43 -5.18 -24.84
N PHE A 764 -5.16 -5.86 -25.74
CA PHE A 764 -5.21 -7.33 -25.80
C PHE A 764 -4.02 -7.98 -26.52
N ARG A 765 -3.22 -7.23 -27.31
CA ARG A 765 -2.03 -7.78 -27.99
C ARG A 765 -0.72 -7.60 -27.24
N ILE A 766 -0.68 -6.74 -26.21
CA ILE A 766 0.52 -6.46 -25.42
C ILE A 766 0.62 -7.45 -24.23
N THR A 767 -0.51 -7.88 -23.67
CA THR A 767 -0.52 -8.82 -22.53
C THR A 767 -0.05 -10.22 -22.88
N ALA A 768 -0.26 -10.68 -24.12
CA ALA A 768 0.23 -11.99 -24.57
C ALA A 768 1.76 -12.03 -24.80
N ALA A 769 2.38 -10.88 -25.12
CA ALA A 769 3.83 -10.78 -25.29
C ALA A 769 4.57 -10.66 -23.94
N MET A 770 3.97 -9.99 -22.93
CA MET A 770 4.58 -9.86 -21.59
C MET A 770 4.56 -11.18 -20.80
N VAL A 771 3.55 -12.04 -21.00
CA VAL A 771 3.48 -13.35 -20.34
C VAL A 771 4.52 -14.34 -20.89
N ALA A 772 4.87 -14.25 -22.17
CA ALA A 772 5.94 -15.07 -22.77
C ALA A 772 7.36 -14.55 -22.43
N ALA A 773 7.54 -13.25 -22.21
CA ALA A 773 8.82 -12.69 -21.78
C ALA A 773 9.14 -12.98 -20.30
N HIS A 774 8.12 -13.05 -19.44
CA HIS A 774 8.31 -13.34 -18.00
C HIS A 774 8.62 -14.81 -17.69
N THR A 775 8.32 -15.75 -18.60
CA THR A 775 8.65 -17.18 -18.43
C THR A 775 10.06 -17.55 -18.90
N ALA A 776 10.81 -16.63 -19.51
CA ALA A 776 12.18 -16.88 -19.99
C ALA A 776 13.30 -16.30 -19.10
N VAL A 777 12.97 -15.56 -18.03
CA VAL A 777 13.97 -14.87 -17.17
C VAL A 777 14.19 -15.54 -15.81
N PHE A 778 13.38 -16.53 -15.43
CA PHE A 778 13.63 -17.38 -14.25
C PHE A 778 14.07 -18.79 -14.66
N GLN A 779 15.24 -18.87 -15.32
CA GLN A 779 15.89 -20.15 -15.54
C GLN A 779 17.42 -20.05 -15.56
N VAL A 780 18.02 -19.34 -14.61
CA VAL A 780 19.44 -19.56 -14.22
C VAL A 780 19.61 -19.26 -12.72
N ALA A 781 19.51 -20.30 -11.90
CA ALA A 781 20.12 -20.35 -10.57
C ALA A 781 20.76 -21.73 -10.44
N PRO A 782 22.04 -21.86 -10.03
CA PRO A 782 22.72 -23.13 -9.97
C PRO A 782 22.24 -23.93 -8.75
N THR A 783 22.13 -25.23 -8.97
CA THR A 783 21.92 -26.30 -8.00
C THR A 783 22.82 -26.16 -6.77
N ALA A 784 22.23 -25.88 -5.61
CA ALA A 784 22.84 -26.14 -4.31
C ALA A 784 22.48 -27.57 -3.90
N THR A 785 23.47 -28.46 -4.00
CA THR A 785 23.44 -29.82 -3.50
C THR A 785 23.43 -29.78 -1.98
N VAL A 786 22.33 -30.21 -1.37
CA VAL A 786 22.26 -30.46 0.08
C VAL A 786 22.92 -31.82 0.33
N ILE A 787 24.09 -31.80 0.95
CA ILE A 787 24.67 -32.96 1.63
C ILE A 787 24.67 -32.61 3.12
N PHE A 788 24.28 -33.60 3.93
CA PHE A 788 24.19 -33.56 5.39
C PHE A 788 25.40 -32.96 6.09
#